data_AF-A0A9D6FLM7-F1
#
_entry.id   AF-A0A9D6FLM7-F1
#
_cell.length_a   1.000
_cell.length_b   1.000
_cell.length_c   1.000
_cell.angle_alpha   90.00
_cell.angle_beta   90.00
_cell.angle_gamma   90.00
#
_symmetry.space_group_name_H-M   'P 1'
#
loop_
_entity.id
_entity.type
_entity.pdbx_description
1 polymer ?
#
loop_
_entity_poly.entity_id
_entity_poly.type
_entity_poly.pdbx_seq_one_letter_code
_entity_poly.pdbx_strand_id
1 'polypeptide(L)'
;MSAVTLTKRPGGVAVILFDTPGSPVNILSRELFGDFAALLDQIEHDPEIKACVLASAKKDFIAGANLKQFYAIEKESEGEELSRAGHALIDRIADSRKPFVAAISGLALGGGLEVALACHYRLAADDPSTALALPEVQLGLLPAAGGTQRLPQLVGLPAALPMMLTGQRVRARKAYRMGLVDALTTPGGIVETAARAAIALAGGSLKPRKRKKPLLEMLLESAPGRAIVFRQARAGVMAKTRGLYPAPLFIIDCVRTGYSKGTAAGFDRESVLFGKLTASAETKSLIGLFNGMTDLKKPIAGAEPRPVRRLGILGGGFMGQGIASVSLKLAPVIVKDVSDESLGKCGKSIWEGLSKQLLSGSLTKFERDRLWTRFQPTTRADDLAGTDLIIEAVFEDLVLKRKVLAEVEAHIPEKTVFASNTSALPIGSIAAEARCPERVLGMHYFSPVPKMPLLELIVAEKTAPWAVATARAFGVQQGKTVIVVKDGPGFYTTRILSPYMNEAMVLLEEGARIEDIDRVMKDFGYPVGPLALLDEVGIDVGAHVSKELGQAFVQRGLGASVALPKLFEAGYHGRKNGRGFYHYVDERKKPVNTRVYRLIGGAERRALAAGAIADRLSLLMVNEAVYCLQEGIITSPRDGDVGAILGLGFPPFRGGPFRYIDSLGAAEALRRLEALAVSCGPRFHPAPMLADRARDGKKFYPCSE
;
A
#
# COMPACT_ATOMS: atom_id res chain seq x y z
N MET A 1 0.05 -5.07 -33.65
CA MET A 1 1.16 -4.09 -33.66
C MET A 1 2.23 -4.61 -32.71
N SER A 2 3.49 -4.63 -33.11
CA SER A 2 4.57 -5.09 -32.23
C SER A 2 4.77 -4.11 -31.07
N ALA A 3 5.14 -4.63 -29.89
CA ALA A 3 5.37 -3.83 -28.70
C ALA A 3 6.78 -3.23 -28.62
N VAL A 4 7.63 -3.53 -29.60
CA VAL A 4 8.95 -2.95 -29.80
C VAL A 4 9.13 -2.54 -31.25
N THR A 5 9.85 -1.44 -31.46
CA THR A 5 10.25 -1.00 -32.81
C THR A 5 11.74 -0.74 -32.86
N LEU A 6 12.37 -1.09 -33.98
CA LEU A 6 13.79 -0.84 -34.22
C LEU A 6 13.95 0.23 -35.29
N THR A 7 14.68 1.30 -34.97
CA THR A 7 15.04 2.36 -35.92
C THR A 7 16.56 2.48 -36.00
N LYS A 8 17.13 2.36 -37.19
CA LYS A 8 18.55 2.64 -37.44
C LYS A 8 18.77 4.14 -37.55
N ARG A 9 19.79 4.65 -36.88
CA ARG A 9 20.23 6.06 -36.94
C ARG A 9 21.58 6.18 -37.64
N PRO A 10 21.91 7.36 -38.21
CA PRO A 10 23.24 7.63 -38.74
C PRO A 10 24.34 7.31 -37.71
N GLY A 11 25.48 6.81 -38.18
CA GLY A 11 26.58 6.39 -37.30
C GLY A 11 26.46 4.97 -36.74
N GLY A 12 25.53 4.16 -37.24
CA GLY A 12 25.41 2.73 -36.90
C GLY A 12 24.75 2.46 -35.54
N VAL A 13 23.87 3.35 -35.06
CA VAL A 13 23.14 3.14 -33.80
C VAL A 13 21.76 2.60 -34.09
N ALA A 14 21.41 1.44 -33.52
CA ALA A 14 20.04 0.96 -33.48
C ALA A 14 19.33 1.50 -32.23
N VAL A 15 18.15 2.08 -32.40
CA VAL A 15 17.29 2.49 -31.28
C VAL A 15 16.09 1.55 -31.22
N ILE A 16 15.96 0.85 -30.10
CA ILE A 16 14.81 0.02 -29.77
C ILE A 16 13.89 0.85 -28.88
N LEU A 17 12.67 1.09 -29.37
CA LEU A 17 11.62 1.78 -28.62
C LEU A 17 10.59 0.79 -28.11
N PHE A 18 10.42 0.73 -26.79
CA PHE A 18 9.33 0.04 -26.15
C PHE A 18 8.04 0.87 -26.25
N ASP A 19 6.99 0.27 -26.80
CA ASP A 19 5.66 0.86 -26.93
C ASP A 19 4.57 -0.22 -26.83
N THR A 20 4.25 -0.64 -25.61
CA THR A 20 3.20 -1.65 -25.39
C THR A 20 1.82 -1.14 -25.85
N PRO A 21 1.20 -1.77 -26.87
CA PRO A 21 -0.08 -1.31 -27.41
C PRO A 21 -1.21 -1.39 -26.38
N GLY A 22 -2.10 -0.39 -26.38
CA GLY A 22 -3.28 -0.36 -25.50
C GLY A 22 -2.97 -0.18 -24.00
N SER A 23 -1.70 -0.01 -23.62
CA SER A 23 -1.27 0.21 -22.24
C SER A 23 -0.69 1.62 -22.07
N PRO A 24 -0.99 2.33 -20.96
CA PRO A 24 -0.35 3.62 -20.66
C PRO A 24 1.13 3.50 -20.28
N VAL A 25 1.60 2.28 -19.97
CA VAL A 25 2.97 1.98 -19.53
C VAL A 25 3.52 0.75 -20.25
N ASN A 26 4.84 0.66 -20.39
CA ASN A 26 5.49 -0.55 -20.92
C ASN A 26 5.60 -1.63 -19.85
N ILE A 27 5.26 -2.86 -20.21
CA ILE A 27 5.25 -4.02 -19.31
C ILE A 27 5.91 -5.21 -19.99
N LEU A 28 6.83 -5.89 -19.29
CA LEU A 28 7.42 -7.13 -19.77
C LEU A 28 6.37 -8.25 -19.79
N SER A 29 6.15 -8.82 -20.97
CA SER A 29 5.22 -9.91 -21.23
C SER A 29 5.92 -10.96 -22.09
N ARG A 30 5.39 -12.19 -22.12
CA ARG A 30 5.91 -13.25 -23.01
C ARG A 30 5.99 -12.80 -24.48
N GLU A 31 4.98 -12.05 -24.93
CA GLU A 31 4.88 -11.51 -26.28
C GLU A 31 5.99 -10.49 -26.55
N LEU A 32 6.21 -9.55 -25.61
CA LEU A 32 7.31 -8.59 -25.70
C LEU A 32 8.67 -9.29 -25.72
N PHE A 33 8.85 -10.36 -24.92
CA PHE A 33 10.09 -11.12 -24.92
C PHE A 33 10.37 -11.81 -26.26
N GLY A 34 9.33 -12.37 -26.91
CA GLY A 34 9.45 -12.95 -28.25
C GLY A 34 9.84 -11.91 -29.30
N ASP A 35 9.13 -10.78 -29.35
CA ASP A 35 9.44 -9.69 -30.28
C ASP A 35 10.86 -9.14 -30.06
N PHE A 36 11.26 -8.99 -28.79
CA PHE A 36 12.57 -8.47 -28.45
C PHE A 36 13.70 -9.44 -28.80
N ALA A 37 13.50 -10.76 -28.63
CA ALA A 37 14.46 -11.78 -29.05
C ALA A 37 14.74 -11.71 -30.56
N ALA A 38 13.70 -11.55 -31.39
CA ALA A 38 13.85 -11.43 -32.84
C ALA A 38 14.64 -10.16 -33.23
N LEU A 39 14.41 -9.04 -32.53
CA LEU A 39 15.20 -7.82 -32.74
C LEU A 39 16.66 -7.98 -32.32
N LEU A 40 16.94 -8.73 -31.25
CA LEU A 40 18.30 -9.03 -30.84
C LEU A 40 19.01 -9.90 -31.90
N ASP A 41 18.32 -10.87 -32.51
CA ASP A 41 18.88 -11.67 -33.61
C ASP A 41 19.30 -10.76 -34.78
N GLN A 42 18.43 -9.82 -35.17
CA GLN A 42 18.74 -8.83 -36.21
C GLN A 42 19.95 -7.97 -35.82
N ILE A 43 19.97 -7.47 -34.59
CA ILE A 43 21.05 -6.60 -34.09
C ILE A 43 22.38 -7.34 -34.08
N GLU A 44 22.42 -8.60 -33.65
CA GLU A 44 23.65 -9.38 -33.55
C GLU A 44 24.27 -9.60 -34.93
N HIS A 45 23.45 -9.97 -35.93
CA HIS A 45 23.91 -10.35 -37.27
C HIS A 45 24.16 -9.17 -38.21
N ASP A 46 23.61 -7.97 -37.94
CA ASP A 46 23.75 -6.82 -38.83
C ASP A 46 25.08 -6.06 -38.59
N PRO A 47 26.03 -6.07 -39.53
CA PRO A 47 27.34 -5.42 -39.36
C PRO A 47 27.27 -3.89 -39.40
N GLU A 48 26.20 -3.28 -39.90
CA GLU A 48 26.01 -1.83 -39.91
C GLU A 48 25.70 -1.30 -38.50
N ILE A 49 25.09 -2.14 -37.66
CA ILE A 49 24.80 -1.79 -36.27
C ILE A 49 26.07 -1.96 -35.44
N LYS A 50 26.56 -0.84 -34.89
CA LYS A 50 27.73 -0.74 -34.02
C LYS A 50 27.38 -0.62 -32.54
N ALA A 51 26.21 -0.07 -32.23
CA ALA A 51 25.74 0.12 -30.86
C ALA A 51 24.21 0.18 -30.80
N CYS A 52 23.65 -0.02 -29.61
CA CYS A 52 22.20 -0.03 -29.39
C CYS A 52 21.77 0.91 -28.27
N VAL A 53 20.59 1.50 -28.40
CA VAL A 53 19.90 2.26 -27.37
C VAL A 53 18.56 1.60 -27.09
N LEU A 54 18.29 1.32 -25.81
CA LEU A 54 16.97 0.91 -25.33
C LEU A 54 16.26 2.14 -24.76
N ALA A 55 15.12 2.52 -25.33
CA ALA A 55 14.35 3.70 -24.93
C ALA A 55 12.84 3.40 -24.93
N SER A 56 12.05 4.33 -24.41
CA SER A 56 10.59 4.20 -24.34
C SER A 56 9.90 5.27 -25.17
N ALA A 57 8.83 4.89 -25.87
CA ALA A 57 7.89 5.81 -26.50
C ALA A 57 6.83 6.35 -25.52
N LYS A 58 6.81 5.84 -24.28
CA LYS A 58 5.92 6.27 -23.19
C LYS A 58 6.66 7.18 -22.20
N LYS A 59 5.91 7.75 -21.26
CA LYS A 59 6.45 8.54 -20.15
C LYS A 59 7.47 7.76 -19.31
N ASP A 60 7.15 6.50 -19.02
CA ASP A 60 7.95 5.61 -18.21
C ASP A 60 8.76 4.66 -19.09
N PHE A 61 9.93 4.24 -18.63
CA PHE A 61 10.81 3.32 -19.34
C PHE A 61 10.14 1.95 -19.49
N ILE A 62 10.13 1.17 -18.40
CA ILE A 62 9.43 -0.11 -18.26
C ILE A 62 8.96 -0.19 -16.79
N ALA A 63 7.65 -0.30 -16.59
CA ALA A 63 7.03 -0.18 -15.28
C ALA A 63 6.89 -1.50 -14.51
N GLY A 64 7.33 -2.61 -15.09
CA GLY A 64 7.31 -3.94 -14.46
C GLY A 64 7.04 -5.06 -15.44
N ALA A 65 6.50 -6.17 -14.92
CA ALA A 65 6.12 -7.35 -15.68
C ALA A 65 4.60 -7.61 -15.60
N ASN A 66 4.10 -8.48 -16.48
CA ASN A 66 2.68 -8.78 -16.58
C ASN A 66 2.24 -9.69 -15.42
N LEU A 67 1.65 -9.08 -14.38
CA LEU A 67 1.23 -9.81 -13.18
C LEU A 67 0.12 -10.82 -13.43
N LYS A 68 -0.68 -10.69 -14.51
CA LYS A 68 -1.69 -11.70 -14.87
C LYS A 68 -1.02 -13.02 -15.24
N GLN A 69 0.11 -12.96 -15.95
CA GLN A 69 0.88 -14.15 -16.33
C GLN A 69 1.43 -14.85 -15.08
N PHE A 70 1.95 -14.09 -14.10
CA PHE A 70 2.43 -14.68 -12.83
C PHE A 70 1.29 -15.21 -11.94
N TYR A 71 0.13 -14.54 -11.95
CA TYR A 71 -1.03 -14.97 -11.19
C TYR A 71 -1.59 -16.31 -11.71
N ALA A 72 -1.44 -16.61 -13.00
CA ALA A 72 -1.91 -17.86 -13.61
C ALA A 72 -1.00 -19.08 -13.35
N ILE A 73 0.25 -18.89 -12.90
CA ILE A 73 1.21 -19.99 -12.68
C ILE A 73 0.81 -20.82 -11.46
N GLU A 74 0.48 -22.09 -11.64
CA GLU A 74 0.13 -22.99 -10.54
C GLU A 74 1.29 -23.89 -10.10
N LYS A 75 2.18 -24.22 -11.03
CA LYS A 75 3.31 -25.14 -10.80
C LYS A 75 4.62 -24.39 -10.64
N GLU A 76 5.45 -24.81 -9.69
CA GLU A 76 6.76 -24.22 -9.46
C GLU A 76 7.65 -24.26 -10.71
N SER A 77 7.58 -25.34 -11.49
CA SER A 77 8.38 -25.54 -12.71
C SER A 77 8.11 -24.49 -13.79
N GLU A 78 6.85 -24.07 -13.96
CA GLU A 78 6.48 -23.07 -14.96
C GLU A 78 7.05 -21.69 -14.63
N GLY A 79 7.08 -21.33 -13.33
CA GLY A 79 7.72 -20.09 -12.88
C GLY A 79 9.24 -20.15 -13.02
N GLU A 80 9.85 -21.29 -12.73
CA GLU A 80 11.28 -21.50 -12.91
C GLU A 80 11.70 -21.36 -14.39
N GLU A 81 11.00 -22.04 -15.30
CA GLU A 81 11.24 -21.96 -16.75
C GLU A 81 11.13 -20.54 -17.27
N LEU A 82 10.12 -19.79 -16.80
CA LEU A 82 9.93 -18.39 -17.16
C LEU A 82 11.10 -17.51 -16.72
N SER A 83 11.61 -17.71 -15.50
CA SER A 83 12.80 -17.00 -15.00
C SER A 83 14.05 -17.33 -15.82
N ARG A 84 14.28 -18.62 -16.14
CA ARG A 84 15.43 -19.05 -16.95
C ARG A 84 15.39 -18.48 -18.36
N ALA A 85 14.22 -18.46 -18.99
CA ALA A 85 14.04 -17.82 -20.30
C ALA A 85 14.33 -16.31 -20.24
N GLY A 86 13.88 -15.65 -19.18
CA GLY A 86 14.20 -14.24 -18.91
C GLY A 86 15.70 -13.99 -18.77
N HIS A 87 16.42 -14.85 -18.02
CA HIS A 87 17.89 -14.78 -17.92
C HIS A 87 18.55 -14.92 -19.28
N ALA A 88 18.22 -15.98 -20.03
CA ALA A 88 18.83 -16.25 -21.33
C ALA A 88 18.69 -15.06 -22.29
N LEU A 89 17.53 -14.40 -22.31
CA LEU A 89 17.31 -13.23 -23.15
C LEU A 89 18.11 -12.01 -22.69
N ILE A 90 18.13 -11.73 -21.39
CA ILE A 90 18.82 -10.56 -20.82
C ILE A 90 20.34 -10.74 -20.86
N ASP A 91 20.83 -11.97 -20.74
CA ASP A 91 22.25 -12.31 -20.86
C ASP A 91 22.78 -11.96 -22.26
N ARG A 92 21.98 -12.10 -23.32
CA ARG A 92 22.35 -11.63 -24.68
C ARG A 92 22.69 -10.15 -24.73
N ILE A 93 22.03 -9.31 -23.92
CA ILE A 93 22.34 -7.87 -23.82
C ILE A 93 23.65 -7.67 -23.07
N ALA A 94 23.82 -8.37 -21.95
CA ALA A 94 24.98 -8.23 -21.07
C ALA A 94 26.27 -8.74 -21.72
N ASP A 95 26.18 -9.81 -22.51
CA ASP A 95 27.31 -10.46 -23.18
C ASP A 95 27.52 -9.95 -24.62
N SER A 96 26.70 -8.99 -25.06
CA SER A 96 26.80 -8.46 -26.42
C SER A 96 28.14 -7.77 -26.67
N ARG A 97 28.74 -8.04 -27.83
CA ARG A 97 29.94 -7.31 -28.30
C ARG A 97 29.62 -5.88 -28.73
N LYS A 98 28.34 -5.57 -28.99
CA LYS A 98 27.86 -4.24 -29.35
C LYS A 98 27.34 -3.55 -28.08
N PRO A 99 27.80 -2.34 -27.73
CA PRO A 99 27.36 -1.70 -26.49
C PRO A 99 25.87 -1.36 -26.53
N PHE A 100 25.19 -1.63 -25.41
CA PHE A 100 23.79 -1.28 -25.17
C PHE A 100 23.70 -0.16 -24.14
N VAL A 101 22.93 0.89 -24.46
CA VAL A 101 22.68 2.02 -23.57
C VAL A 101 21.19 2.06 -23.19
N ALA A 102 20.89 2.01 -21.90
CA ALA A 102 19.54 2.23 -21.39
C ALA A 102 19.27 3.74 -21.24
N ALA A 103 18.29 4.26 -21.99
CA ALA A 103 17.79 5.63 -21.92
C ALA A 103 16.53 5.67 -21.03
N ILE A 104 16.73 5.92 -19.73
CA ILE A 104 15.72 5.77 -18.68
C ILE A 104 14.96 7.09 -18.47
N SER A 105 13.76 7.17 -19.04
CA SER A 105 12.74 8.17 -18.71
C SER A 105 11.75 7.63 -17.68
N GLY A 106 11.26 8.47 -16.77
CA GLY A 106 10.22 8.09 -15.81
C GLY A 106 10.57 6.85 -14.98
N LEU A 107 9.60 5.95 -14.80
CA LEU A 107 9.76 4.75 -13.97
C LEU A 107 10.50 3.61 -14.70
N ALA A 108 11.53 3.06 -14.05
CA ALA A 108 12.16 1.79 -14.39
C ALA A 108 12.04 0.83 -13.20
N LEU A 109 11.01 0.00 -13.21
CA LEU A 109 10.63 -0.84 -12.07
C LEU A 109 10.75 -2.32 -12.41
N GLY A 110 11.23 -3.08 -11.44
CA GLY A 110 11.34 -4.53 -11.49
C GLY A 110 12.13 -5.00 -12.70
N GLY A 111 11.54 -5.88 -13.51
CA GLY A 111 12.12 -6.32 -14.79
C GLY A 111 12.61 -5.19 -15.70
N GLY A 112 11.99 -4.01 -15.65
CA GLY A 112 12.48 -2.83 -16.37
C GLY A 112 13.86 -2.34 -15.91
N LEU A 113 14.09 -2.38 -14.60
CA LEU A 113 15.42 -2.13 -14.04
C LEU A 113 16.37 -3.31 -14.33
N GLU A 114 15.90 -4.55 -14.33
CA GLU A 114 16.74 -5.71 -14.65
C GLU A 114 17.28 -5.66 -16.10
N VAL A 115 16.44 -5.24 -17.06
CA VAL A 115 16.87 -4.95 -18.44
C VAL A 115 17.92 -3.82 -18.47
N ALA A 116 17.70 -2.74 -17.73
CA ALA A 116 18.65 -1.64 -17.65
C ALA A 116 19.98 -2.04 -16.97
N LEU A 117 19.93 -2.96 -15.99
CA LEU A 117 21.11 -3.49 -15.31
C LEU A 117 21.98 -4.35 -16.23
N ALA A 118 21.39 -5.02 -17.23
CA ALA A 118 22.12 -5.76 -18.24
C ALA A 118 22.76 -4.88 -19.32
N CYS A 119 22.30 -3.65 -19.49
CA CYS A 119 22.91 -2.71 -20.43
C CYS A 119 24.34 -2.33 -19.99
N HIS A 120 25.18 -2.01 -20.95
CA HIS A 120 26.56 -1.59 -20.72
C HIS A 120 26.67 -0.20 -20.09
N TYR A 121 25.66 0.65 -20.33
CA TYR A 121 25.60 2.02 -19.83
C TYR A 121 24.15 2.43 -19.53
N ARG A 122 23.93 3.19 -18.45
CA ARG A 122 22.61 3.69 -18.05
C ARG A 122 22.61 5.22 -17.98
N LEU A 123 21.77 5.84 -18.80
CA LEU A 123 21.50 7.28 -18.81
C LEU A 123 20.10 7.52 -18.27
N ALA A 124 19.92 8.40 -17.29
CA ALA A 124 18.59 8.70 -16.73
C ALA A 124 18.23 10.18 -16.84
N ALA A 125 16.95 10.48 -17.02
CA ALA A 125 16.45 11.86 -16.96
C ALA A 125 16.49 12.39 -15.51
N ASP A 126 17.07 13.57 -15.28
CA ASP A 126 17.02 14.28 -13.99
C ASP A 126 15.65 14.96 -13.79
N ASP A 127 14.63 14.13 -13.56
CA ASP A 127 13.25 14.55 -13.34
C ASP A 127 12.69 13.93 -12.05
N PRO A 128 11.82 14.64 -11.30
CA PRO A 128 11.17 14.06 -10.13
C PRO A 128 10.39 12.78 -10.45
N SER A 129 9.82 12.61 -11.64
CA SER A 129 9.14 11.38 -12.04
C SER A 129 10.07 10.19 -12.27
N THR A 130 11.38 10.43 -12.48
CA THR A 130 12.35 9.37 -12.74
C THR A 130 12.73 8.61 -11.47
N ALA A 131 12.39 7.33 -11.41
CA ALA A 131 12.72 6.46 -10.29
C ALA A 131 13.00 5.01 -10.72
N LEU A 132 14.02 4.41 -10.10
CA LEU A 132 14.46 3.05 -10.33
C LEU A 132 14.23 2.19 -9.08
N ALA A 133 13.67 0.98 -9.22
CA ALA A 133 13.41 0.08 -8.09
C ALA A 133 13.27 -1.39 -8.50
N LEU A 134 13.44 -2.29 -7.54
CA LEU A 134 13.06 -3.71 -7.64
C LEU A 134 11.95 -4.02 -6.62
N PRO A 135 10.67 -3.72 -6.95
CA PRO A 135 9.55 -3.81 -6.01
C PRO A 135 8.91 -5.19 -5.89
N GLU A 136 9.49 -6.24 -6.49
CA GLU A 136 8.94 -7.60 -6.55
C GLU A 136 8.53 -8.15 -5.17
N VAL A 137 9.30 -7.81 -4.14
CA VAL A 137 9.02 -8.23 -2.75
C VAL A 137 7.66 -7.76 -2.24
N GLN A 138 7.13 -6.64 -2.75
CA GLN A 138 5.81 -6.11 -2.39
C GLN A 138 4.68 -6.97 -2.96
N LEU A 139 4.97 -7.79 -3.97
CA LEU A 139 4.07 -8.74 -4.61
C LEU A 139 4.28 -10.17 -4.11
N GLY A 140 5.15 -10.38 -3.12
CA GLY A 140 5.54 -11.73 -2.67
C GLY A 140 6.55 -12.42 -3.59
N LEU A 141 7.14 -11.67 -4.53
CA LEU A 141 8.09 -12.19 -5.51
C LEU A 141 9.52 -11.73 -5.20
N LEU A 142 10.47 -12.23 -5.99
CA LEU A 142 11.85 -11.76 -6.03
C LEU A 142 12.21 -11.33 -7.46
N PRO A 143 13.22 -10.45 -7.65
CA PRO A 143 13.74 -10.13 -8.98
C PRO A 143 14.20 -11.42 -9.68
N ALA A 144 13.74 -11.65 -10.90
CA ALA A 144 13.83 -12.96 -11.58
C ALA A 144 14.43 -12.86 -12.99
N ALA A 145 15.00 -11.71 -13.32
CA ALA A 145 15.69 -11.45 -14.59
C ALA A 145 17.15 -11.04 -14.33
N GLY A 146 17.71 -11.55 -13.22
CA GLY A 146 19.08 -11.40 -12.78
C GLY A 146 19.34 -10.22 -11.86
N GLY A 147 18.30 -9.56 -11.37
CA GLY A 147 18.37 -8.44 -10.45
C GLY A 147 19.05 -8.80 -9.12
N THR A 148 18.89 -10.04 -8.62
CA THR A 148 19.54 -10.46 -7.38
C THR A 148 21.06 -10.60 -7.51
N GLN A 149 21.58 -10.66 -8.74
CA GLN A 149 23.01 -10.79 -9.00
C GLN A 149 23.61 -9.49 -9.54
N ARG A 150 22.99 -8.87 -10.55
CA ARG A 150 23.51 -7.66 -11.21
C ARG A 150 23.49 -6.44 -10.31
N LEU A 151 22.42 -6.24 -9.53
CA LEU A 151 22.29 -5.05 -8.69
C LEU A 151 23.36 -5.01 -7.59
N PRO A 152 23.57 -6.06 -6.76
CA PRO A 152 24.63 -6.06 -5.75
C PRO A 152 26.04 -5.89 -6.35
N GLN A 153 26.30 -6.42 -7.53
CA GLN A 153 27.60 -6.24 -8.19
C GLN A 153 27.83 -4.79 -8.63
N LEU A 154 26.78 -4.09 -9.06
CA LEU A 154 26.85 -2.71 -9.54
C LEU A 154 26.91 -1.69 -8.38
N VAL A 155 26.05 -1.85 -7.37
CA VAL A 155 25.86 -0.84 -6.30
C VAL A 155 26.29 -1.31 -4.91
N GLY A 156 26.84 -2.50 -4.79
CA GLY A 156 27.25 -3.11 -3.53
C GLY A 156 26.08 -3.59 -2.66
N LEU A 157 26.37 -4.53 -1.76
CA LEU A 157 25.38 -5.14 -0.89
C LEU A 157 24.57 -4.14 -0.04
N PRO A 158 25.19 -3.12 0.61
CA PRO A 158 24.45 -2.21 1.50
C PRO A 158 23.40 -1.38 0.78
N ALA A 159 23.59 -1.09 -0.51
CA ALA A 159 22.64 -0.30 -1.29
C ALA A 159 21.65 -1.19 -2.06
N ALA A 160 22.07 -2.38 -2.50
CA ALA A 160 21.22 -3.31 -3.25
C ALA A 160 20.18 -4.00 -2.36
N LEU A 161 20.54 -4.45 -1.15
CA LEU A 161 19.63 -5.18 -0.28
C LEU A 161 18.38 -4.35 0.10
N PRO A 162 18.46 -3.07 0.49
CA PRO A 162 17.27 -2.26 0.75
C PRO A 162 16.34 -2.15 -0.47
N MET A 163 16.89 -2.02 -1.69
CA MET A 163 16.09 -1.95 -2.91
C MET A 163 15.29 -3.23 -3.12
N MET A 164 15.91 -4.40 -2.97
CA MET A 164 15.24 -5.70 -3.19
C MET A 164 14.36 -6.14 -2.01
N LEU A 165 14.76 -5.86 -0.76
CA LEU A 165 14.03 -6.32 0.44
C LEU A 165 12.85 -5.44 0.83
N THR A 166 12.76 -4.22 0.29
CA THR A 166 11.66 -3.29 0.60
C THR A 166 10.95 -2.72 -0.63
N GLY A 167 11.52 -2.91 -1.83
CA GLY A 167 11.06 -2.23 -3.04
C GLY A 167 11.38 -0.74 -3.06
N GLN A 168 12.41 -0.31 -2.31
CA GLN A 168 12.75 1.11 -2.18
C GLN A 168 13.03 1.74 -3.54
N ARG A 169 12.29 2.81 -3.86
CA ARG A 169 12.53 3.63 -5.05
C ARG A 169 13.74 4.54 -4.87
N VAL A 170 14.60 4.58 -5.87
CA VAL A 170 15.77 5.45 -5.94
C VAL A 170 15.57 6.48 -7.06
N ARG A 171 15.59 7.77 -6.71
CA ARG A 171 15.48 8.88 -7.68
C ARG A 171 16.77 9.09 -8.47
N ALA A 172 16.67 9.67 -9.66
CA ALA A 172 17.76 9.85 -10.62
C ALA A 172 19.08 10.34 -9.99
N ARG A 173 19.07 11.44 -9.22
CA ARG A 173 20.29 11.97 -8.57
C ARG A 173 20.92 11.02 -7.56
N LYS A 174 20.11 10.28 -6.78
CA LYS A 174 20.62 9.28 -5.85
C LYS A 174 21.17 8.08 -6.61
N ALA A 175 20.47 7.64 -7.67
CA ALA A 175 20.91 6.56 -8.55
C ALA A 175 22.27 6.86 -9.19
N TYR A 176 22.47 8.09 -9.67
CA TYR A 176 23.75 8.55 -10.19
C TYR A 176 24.86 8.56 -9.12
N ARG A 177 24.57 9.06 -7.91
CA ARG A 177 25.57 9.09 -6.82
C ARG A 177 26.01 7.69 -6.37
N MET A 178 25.08 6.73 -6.34
CA MET A 178 25.38 5.36 -5.93
C MET A 178 25.90 4.47 -7.07
N GLY A 179 26.06 5.00 -8.28
CA GLY A 179 26.57 4.24 -9.43
C GLY A 179 25.55 3.28 -10.06
N LEU A 180 24.27 3.41 -9.73
CA LEU A 180 23.19 2.70 -10.44
C LEU A 180 22.99 3.27 -11.85
N VAL A 181 23.22 4.57 -12.01
CA VAL A 181 23.13 5.30 -13.28
C VAL A 181 24.49 5.93 -13.57
N ASP A 182 24.93 5.85 -14.83
CA ASP A 182 26.23 6.32 -15.26
C ASP A 182 26.24 7.83 -15.54
N ALA A 183 25.14 8.38 -16.07
CA ALA A 183 24.99 9.80 -16.38
C ALA A 183 23.54 10.29 -16.24
N LEU A 184 23.38 11.60 -16.03
CA LEU A 184 22.09 12.28 -16.01
C LEU A 184 21.96 13.23 -17.19
N THR A 185 20.75 13.39 -17.69
CA THR A 185 20.43 14.36 -18.75
C THR A 185 19.08 15.03 -18.49
N THR A 186 18.80 16.12 -19.20
CA THR A 186 17.49 16.76 -19.17
C THR A 186 16.45 15.90 -19.90
N PRO A 187 15.16 15.94 -19.52
CA PRO A 187 14.15 15.02 -20.07
C PRO A 187 13.99 15.05 -21.60
N GLY A 188 14.07 16.23 -22.22
CA GLY A 188 13.74 16.43 -23.63
C GLY A 188 14.72 15.84 -24.66
N GLY A 189 15.90 15.37 -24.25
CA GLY A 189 16.98 14.95 -25.17
C GLY A 189 17.58 13.58 -24.88
N ILE A 190 16.86 12.71 -24.17
CA ILE A 190 17.45 11.47 -23.63
C ILE A 190 17.90 10.48 -24.71
N VAL A 191 17.08 10.24 -25.75
CA VAL A 191 17.41 9.29 -26.83
C VAL A 191 18.60 9.78 -27.64
N GLU A 192 18.67 11.08 -27.92
CA GLU A 192 19.79 11.71 -28.64
C GLU A 192 21.08 11.60 -27.83
N THR A 193 21.01 11.89 -26.54
CA THR A 193 22.16 11.80 -25.63
C THR A 193 22.64 10.36 -25.48
N ALA A 194 21.70 9.40 -25.38
CA ALA A 194 22.00 7.98 -25.32
C ALA A 194 22.63 7.47 -26.61
N ALA A 195 22.18 7.93 -27.79
CA ALA A 195 22.77 7.55 -29.08
C ALA A 195 24.22 8.03 -29.18
N ARG A 196 24.52 9.27 -28.75
CA ARG A 196 25.91 9.79 -28.69
C ARG A 196 26.78 8.97 -27.74
N ALA A 197 26.25 8.62 -26.57
CA ALA A 197 26.94 7.74 -25.62
C ALA A 197 27.20 6.35 -26.21
N ALA A 198 26.24 5.78 -26.95
CA ALA A 198 26.35 4.48 -27.59
C ALA A 198 27.48 4.45 -28.63
N ILE A 199 27.58 5.47 -29.49
CA ILE A 199 28.68 5.63 -30.45
C ILE A 199 30.01 5.79 -29.71
N ALA A 200 30.05 6.64 -28.68
CA ALA A 200 31.26 6.89 -27.92
C ALA A 200 31.79 5.63 -27.21
N LEU A 201 30.89 4.76 -26.73
CA LEU A 201 31.22 3.45 -26.16
C LEU A 201 31.77 2.50 -27.23
N ALA A 202 31.12 2.41 -28.39
CA ALA A 202 31.57 1.55 -29.48
C ALA A 202 32.96 1.97 -30.00
N GLY A 203 33.23 3.28 -30.04
CA GLY A 203 34.54 3.84 -30.39
C GLY A 203 35.56 3.87 -29.24
N GLY A 204 35.21 3.41 -28.03
CA GLY A 204 36.11 3.36 -26.87
C GLY A 204 36.45 4.71 -26.21
N SER A 205 35.93 5.82 -26.75
CA SER A 205 36.10 7.18 -26.20
C SER A 205 35.34 7.42 -24.89
N LEU A 206 34.25 6.68 -24.67
CA LEU A 206 33.51 6.65 -23.41
C LEU A 206 33.70 5.28 -22.76
N LYS A 207 33.89 5.27 -21.43
CA LYS A 207 33.92 4.04 -20.63
C LYS A 207 32.84 4.10 -19.55
N PRO A 208 32.19 2.98 -19.21
CA PRO A 208 31.25 2.92 -18.10
C PRO A 208 31.89 3.41 -16.80
N ARG A 209 31.10 4.04 -15.95
CA ARG A 209 31.63 4.65 -14.74
C ARG A 209 32.02 3.56 -13.75
N LYS A 210 33.31 3.45 -13.44
CA LYS A 210 33.76 2.62 -12.32
C LYS A 210 33.40 3.31 -11.00
N ARG A 211 32.54 2.69 -10.20
CA ARG A 211 32.24 3.16 -8.85
C ARG A 211 33.49 3.03 -7.97
N LYS A 212 33.86 4.12 -7.29
CA LYS A 212 34.83 4.07 -6.19
C LYS A 212 34.14 3.47 -4.97
N LYS A 213 34.63 2.33 -4.48
CA LYS A 213 34.13 1.68 -3.26
C LYS A 213 34.76 2.35 -2.04
N PRO A 214 33.99 2.94 -1.11
CA PRO A 214 34.54 3.42 0.15
C PRO A 214 35.15 2.26 0.96
N LEU A 215 36.16 2.55 1.79
CA LEU A 215 36.84 1.57 2.65
C LEU A 215 35.86 0.72 3.48
N LEU A 216 34.83 1.35 4.07
CA LEU A 216 33.81 0.66 4.84
C LEU A 216 33.03 -0.37 3.99
N GLU A 217 32.69 -0.01 2.75
CA GLU A 217 32.00 -0.93 1.84
C GLU A 217 32.90 -2.09 1.44
N MET A 218 34.19 -1.84 1.16
CA MET A 218 35.16 -2.91 0.88
C MET A 218 35.28 -3.89 2.06
N LEU A 219 35.32 -3.38 3.29
CA LEU A 219 35.35 -4.21 4.50
C LEU A 219 34.06 -5.04 4.64
N LEU A 220 32.89 -4.44 4.42
CA LEU A 220 31.60 -5.13 4.46
C LEU A 220 31.43 -6.15 3.33
N GLU A 221 32.14 -5.97 2.22
CA GLU A 221 32.18 -6.91 1.09
C GLU A 221 33.28 -7.97 1.20
N SER A 222 34.07 -8.01 2.28
CA SER A 222 34.96 -9.14 2.58
C SER A 222 34.15 -10.38 3.00
N ALA A 223 34.73 -11.58 2.93
CA ALA A 223 34.04 -12.81 3.38
C ALA A 223 33.44 -12.70 4.80
N PRO A 224 34.18 -12.25 5.85
CA PRO A 224 33.59 -12.05 7.18
C PRO A 224 32.59 -10.88 7.22
N GLY A 225 32.82 -9.80 6.45
CA GLY A 225 31.90 -8.67 6.34
C GLY A 225 30.54 -9.07 5.77
N ARG A 226 30.54 -9.85 4.69
CA ARG A 226 29.33 -10.36 4.03
C ARG A 226 28.49 -11.20 4.98
N ALA A 227 29.13 -12.06 5.79
CA ALA A 227 28.44 -12.86 6.79
C ALA A 227 27.68 -12.00 7.81
N ILE A 228 28.28 -10.88 8.25
CA ILE A 228 27.64 -9.91 9.14
C ILE A 228 26.46 -9.22 8.44
N VAL A 229 26.65 -8.75 7.21
CA VAL A 229 25.60 -8.09 6.42
C VAL A 229 24.39 -9.00 6.23
N PHE A 230 24.60 -10.26 5.82
CA PHE A 230 23.50 -11.21 5.64
C PHE A 230 22.82 -11.57 6.97
N ARG A 231 23.57 -11.71 8.07
CA ARG A 231 22.99 -11.93 9.40
C ARG A 231 22.11 -10.76 9.83
N GLN A 232 22.57 -9.52 9.65
CA GLN A 232 21.80 -8.32 9.95
C GLN A 232 20.57 -8.18 9.05
N ALA A 233 20.71 -8.43 7.75
CA ALA A 233 19.60 -8.42 6.80
C ALA A 233 18.53 -9.45 7.21
N ARG A 234 18.94 -10.69 7.52
CA ARG A 234 18.02 -11.73 7.99
C ARG A 234 17.35 -11.37 9.30
N ALA A 235 18.10 -10.85 10.29
CA ALA A 235 17.54 -10.40 11.56
C ALA A 235 16.53 -9.26 11.37
N GLY A 236 16.84 -8.28 10.51
CA GLY A 236 15.94 -7.18 10.17
C GLY A 236 14.67 -7.62 9.45
N VAL A 237 14.78 -8.60 8.54
CA VAL A 237 13.63 -9.24 7.90
C VAL A 237 12.78 -9.97 8.94
N MET A 238 13.36 -10.83 9.77
CA MET A 238 12.62 -11.57 10.80
C MET A 238 11.93 -10.65 11.80
N ALA A 239 12.59 -9.57 12.22
CA ALA A 239 12.00 -8.59 13.15
C ALA A 239 10.76 -7.88 12.57
N LYS A 240 10.76 -7.60 11.25
CA LYS A 240 9.65 -6.90 10.57
C LYS A 240 8.54 -7.81 10.07
N THR A 241 8.90 -9.01 9.61
CA THR A 241 8.00 -9.92 8.89
C THR A 241 7.57 -11.13 9.71
N ARG A 242 8.27 -11.41 10.83
CA ARG A 242 8.12 -12.63 11.64
C ARG A 242 8.30 -13.93 10.87
N GLY A 243 8.90 -13.88 9.68
CA GLY A 243 9.05 -15.04 8.79
C GLY A 243 7.78 -15.42 8.03
N LEU A 244 6.72 -14.62 8.11
CA LEU A 244 5.44 -14.85 7.42
C LEU A 244 5.49 -14.50 5.92
N TYR A 245 6.56 -13.84 5.48
CA TYR A 245 6.79 -13.48 4.09
C TYR A 245 8.04 -14.20 3.60
N PRO A 246 7.93 -15.21 2.71
CA PRO A 246 9.07 -16.00 2.26
C PRO A 246 10.02 -15.21 1.35
N ALA A 247 9.49 -14.32 0.51
CA ALA A 247 10.26 -13.63 -0.53
C ALA A 247 11.49 -12.85 -0.03
N PRO A 248 11.43 -12.02 1.04
CA PRO A 248 12.63 -11.36 1.56
C PRO A 248 13.74 -12.32 1.98
N LEU A 249 13.41 -13.48 2.56
CA LEU A 249 14.40 -14.48 2.96
C LEU A 249 15.00 -15.18 1.73
N PHE A 250 14.19 -15.43 0.71
CA PHE A 250 14.63 -16.02 -0.55
C PHE A 250 15.53 -15.08 -1.34
N ILE A 251 15.25 -13.77 -1.35
CA ILE A 251 16.14 -12.74 -1.92
C ILE A 251 17.51 -12.79 -1.26
N ILE A 252 17.58 -12.83 0.08
CA ILE A 252 18.85 -12.94 0.81
C ILE A 252 19.60 -14.21 0.39
N ASP A 253 18.89 -15.32 0.22
CA ASP A 253 19.50 -16.60 -0.17
C ASP A 253 20.04 -16.60 -1.60
N CYS A 254 19.34 -16.00 -2.57
CA CYS A 254 19.80 -15.84 -3.95
C CYS A 254 21.10 -15.03 -4.00
N VAL A 255 21.12 -13.88 -3.34
CA VAL A 255 22.30 -12.99 -3.29
C VAL A 255 23.46 -13.70 -2.61
N ARG A 256 23.23 -14.33 -1.46
CA ARG A 256 24.27 -15.07 -0.72
C ARG A 256 24.84 -16.23 -1.55
N THR A 257 23.99 -16.95 -2.28
CA THR A 257 24.41 -18.06 -3.15
C THR A 257 25.32 -17.54 -4.26
N GLY A 258 24.95 -16.43 -4.92
CA GLY A 258 25.79 -15.77 -5.92
C GLY A 258 27.18 -15.39 -5.40
N TYR A 259 27.25 -14.79 -4.22
CA TYR A 259 28.54 -14.37 -3.63
C TYR A 259 29.41 -15.52 -3.11
N SER A 260 28.84 -16.70 -2.84
CA SER A 260 29.56 -17.85 -2.27
C SER A 260 29.92 -18.90 -3.32
N LYS A 261 29.07 -19.10 -4.33
CA LYS A 261 29.20 -20.15 -5.36
C LYS A 261 29.34 -19.60 -6.78
N GLY A 262 29.28 -18.28 -6.96
CA GLY A 262 29.39 -17.62 -8.27
C GLY A 262 28.05 -17.22 -8.89
N THR A 263 28.09 -16.28 -9.84
CA THR A 263 26.91 -15.67 -10.47
C THR A 263 25.95 -16.68 -11.09
N ALA A 264 26.48 -17.70 -11.79
CA ALA A 264 25.66 -18.74 -12.43
C ALA A 264 24.83 -19.52 -11.40
N ALA A 265 25.43 -19.91 -10.27
CA ALA A 265 24.71 -20.54 -9.16
C ALA A 265 23.69 -19.59 -8.51
N GLY A 266 23.96 -18.28 -8.54
CA GLY A 266 23.03 -17.24 -8.11
C GLY A 266 21.80 -17.13 -9.01
N PHE A 267 21.98 -17.10 -10.33
CA PHE A 267 20.86 -17.10 -11.31
C PHE A 267 20.03 -18.38 -11.26
N ASP A 268 20.68 -19.53 -11.12
CA ASP A 268 19.99 -20.81 -10.92
C ASP A 268 19.12 -20.77 -9.66
N ARG A 269 19.69 -20.30 -8.54
CA ARG A 269 18.96 -20.15 -7.28
C ARG A 269 17.81 -19.16 -7.38
N GLU A 270 18.01 -18.07 -8.11
CA GLU A 270 16.98 -17.07 -8.41
C GLU A 270 15.78 -17.72 -9.11
N SER A 271 16.02 -18.50 -10.17
CA SER A 271 14.97 -19.15 -10.96
C SER A 271 14.17 -20.16 -10.13
N VAL A 272 14.85 -21.04 -9.40
CA VAL A 272 14.20 -22.06 -8.55
C VAL A 272 13.34 -21.41 -7.47
N LEU A 273 13.86 -20.38 -6.79
CA LEU A 273 13.10 -19.71 -5.72
C LEU A 273 11.98 -18.82 -6.26
N PHE A 274 12.13 -18.25 -7.46
CA PHE A 274 11.06 -17.55 -8.13
C PHE A 274 9.89 -18.49 -8.45
N GLY A 275 10.17 -19.69 -9.00
CA GLY A 275 9.17 -20.74 -9.23
C GLY A 275 8.34 -21.03 -7.98
N LYS A 276 9.01 -21.27 -6.85
CA LYS A 276 8.36 -21.47 -5.53
C LYS A 276 7.45 -20.33 -5.11
N LEU A 277 7.91 -19.09 -5.27
CA LEU A 277 7.11 -17.92 -4.88
C LEU A 277 5.89 -17.76 -5.80
N THR A 278 6.04 -17.90 -7.11
CA THR A 278 4.92 -17.72 -8.05
C THR A 278 3.74 -18.67 -7.78
N ALA A 279 4.01 -19.89 -7.30
CA ALA A 279 3.01 -20.88 -6.92
C ALA A 279 2.44 -20.70 -5.50
N SER A 280 3.05 -19.85 -4.66
CA SER A 280 2.67 -19.68 -3.25
C SER A 280 1.36 -18.90 -3.05
N ALA A 281 0.59 -19.27 -2.02
CA ALA A 281 -0.67 -18.61 -1.65
C ALA A 281 -0.46 -17.15 -1.22
N GLU A 282 0.67 -16.85 -0.59
CA GLU A 282 1.06 -15.50 -0.18
C GLU A 282 1.23 -14.59 -1.38
N THR A 283 1.88 -15.08 -2.43
CA THR A 283 2.07 -14.33 -3.69
C THR A 283 0.75 -14.09 -4.40
N LYS A 284 -0.13 -15.11 -4.49
CA LYS A 284 -1.47 -14.92 -5.07
C LYS A 284 -2.27 -13.86 -4.31
N SER A 285 -2.18 -13.86 -2.99
CA SER A 285 -2.83 -12.87 -2.13
C SER A 285 -2.31 -11.46 -2.38
N LEU A 286 -0.99 -11.28 -2.43
CA LEU A 286 -0.35 -9.97 -2.64
C LEU A 286 -0.57 -9.42 -4.06
N ILE A 287 -0.51 -10.27 -5.09
CA ILE A 287 -0.87 -9.88 -6.47
C ILE A 287 -2.37 -9.53 -6.54
N GLY A 288 -3.24 -10.32 -5.90
CA GLY A 288 -4.67 -10.05 -5.81
C GLY A 288 -4.97 -8.68 -5.19
N LEU A 289 -4.30 -8.34 -4.09
CA LEU A 289 -4.38 -7.03 -3.45
C LEU A 289 -3.91 -5.90 -4.39
N PHE A 290 -2.78 -6.09 -5.08
CA PHE A 290 -2.26 -5.11 -6.04
C PHE A 290 -3.24 -4.84 -7.19
N ASN A 291 -3.81 -5.90 -7.76
CA ASN A 291 -4.82 -5.78 -8.82
C ASN A 291 -6.08 -5.09 -8.29
N GLY A 292 -6.55 -5.46 -7.10
CA GLY A 292 -7.69 -4.81 -6.45
C GLY A 292 -7.49 -3.31 -6.23
N MET A 293 -6.33 -2.90 -5.73
CA MET A 293 -5.97 -1.49 -5.58
C MET A 293 -5.88 -0.73 -6.92
N THR A 294 -5.47 -1.42 -7.98
CA THR A 294 -5.36 -0.83 -9.32
C THR A 294 -6.74 -0.65 -9.94
N ASP A 295 -7.61 -1.65 -9.81
CA ASP A 295 -8.99 -1.59 -10.29
C ASP A 295 -9.80 -0.51 -9.58
N LEU A 296 -9.61 -0.36 -8.26
CA LEU A 296 -10.25 0.69 -7.46
C LEU A 296 -9.83 2.12 -7.82
N LYS A 297 -8.84 2.31 -8.69
CA LYS A 297 -8.46 3.63 -9.23
C LYS A 297 -9.11 3.93 -10.59
N LYS A 298 -9.68 2.93 -11.28
CA LYS A 298 -10.33 3.13 -12.58
C LYS A 298 -11.62 3.95 -12.42
N PRO A 299 -12.05 4.77 -13.39
CA PRO A 299 -13.35 5.43 -13.32
C PRO A 299 -14.49 4.43 -13.11
N ILE A 300 -15.51 4.81 -12.31
CA ILE A 300 -16.74 4.01 -12.17
C ILE A 300 -17.74 4.54 -13.21
N ALA A 301 -18.44 3.66 -13.89
CA ALA A 301 -19.52 4.03 -14.80
C ALA A 301 -20.71 4.62 -14.02
N GLY A 302 -21.36 5.67 -14.55
CA GLY A 302 -22.65 6.15 -14.04
C GLY A 302 -22.76 7.68 -13.89
N ALA A 303 -21.67 8.38 -13.53
CA ALA A 303 -21.66 9.84 -13.49
C ALA A 303 -20.25 10.41 -13.68
N GLU A 304 -20.15 11.51 -14.42
CA GLU A 304 -18.89 12.24 -14.62
C GLU A 304 -18.54 13.07 -13.37
N PRO A 305 -17.30 13.01 -12.85
CA PRO A 305 -16.88 13.79 -11.70
C PRO A 305 -16.82 15.29 -12.07
N ARG A 306 -17.26 16.15 -11.14
CA ARG A 306 -17.08 17.59 -11.27
C ARG A 306 -15.66 17.96 -10.80
N PRO A 307 -14.97 18.90 -11.47
CA PRO A 307 -13.62 19.31 -11.08
C PRO A 307 -13.63 20.06 -9.74
N VAL A 308 -12.77 19.63 -8.81
CA VAL A 308 -12.53 20.33 -7.54
C VAL A 308 -11.40 21.34 -7.72
N ARG A 309 -11.75 22.62 -7.88
CA ARG A 309 -10.79 23.73 -8.04
C ARG A 309 -10.48 24.43 -6.72
N ARG A 310 -11.37 24.35 -5.73
CA ARG A 310 -11.14 24.87 -4.38
C ARG A 310 -11.75 23.94 -3.33
N LEU A 311 -10.94 23.54 -2.35
CA LEU A 311 -11.34 22.63 -1.27
C LEU A 311 -11.56 23.44 0.02
N GLY A 312 -12.69 23.21 0.70
CA GLY A 312 -12.90 23.62 2.09
C GLY A 312 -12.68 22.46 3.06
N ILE A 313 -12.08 22.73 4.22
CA ILE A 313 -11.93 21.77 5.31
C ILE A 313 -12.46 22.43 6.59
N LEU A 314 -13.33 21.74 7.32
CA LEU A 314 -13.89 22.22 8.58
C LEU A 314 -13.20 21.50 9.75
N GLY A 315 -12.44 22.24 10.54
CA GLY A 315 -11.57 21.73 11.60
C GLY A 315 -10.10 21.68 11.15
N GLY A 316 -9.25 22.46 11.81
CA GLY A 316 -7.79 22.50 11.66
C GLY A 316 -7.06 21.52 12.57
N GLY A 317 -7.78 20.60 13.22
CA GLY A 317 -7.21 19.58 14.09
C GLY A 317 -6.36 18.52 13.35
N PHE A 318 -6.03 17.44 14.06
CA PHE A 318 -5.13 16.40 13.57
C PHE A 318 -5.54 15.78 12.22
N MET A 319 -6.83 15.52 12.02
CA MET A 319 -7.35 14.99 10.74
C MET A 319 -7.36 16.07 9.66
N GLY A 320 -7.86 17.27 9.97
CA GLY A 320 -7.95 18.39 9.04
C GLY A 320 -6.61 18.81 8.45
N GLN A 321 -5.57 18.97 9.27
CA GLN A 321 -4.21 19.28 8.79
C GLN A 321 -3.66 18.17 7.88
N GLY A 322 -4.03 16.91 8.15
CA GLY A 322 -3.62 15.75 7.36
C GLY A 322 -4.31 15.73 5.98
N ILE A 323 -5.61 16.01 5.95
CA ILE A 323 -6.41 16.13 4.71
C ILE A 323 -5.91 17.33 3.89
N ALA A 324 -5.62 18.47 4.53
CA ALA A 324 -5.04 19.63 3.87
C ALA A 324 -3.69 19.30 3.21
N SER A 325 -2.79 18.65 3.95
CA SER A 325 -1.45 18.27 3.50
C SER A 325 -1.46 17.42 2.21
N VAL A 326 -2.37 16.46 2.10
CA VAL A 326 -2.48 15.62 0.89
C VAL A 326 -3.20 16.32 -0.28
N SER A 327 -3.91 17.43 -0.01
CA SER A 327 -4.75 18.13 -1.00
C SER A 327 -4.08 19.33 -1.67
N LEU A 328 -3.07 19.95 -1.05
CA LEU A 328 -2.42 21.18 -1.55
C LEU A 328 -1.82 21.05 -2.97
N LYS A 329 -1.42 19.84 -3.37
CA LYS A 329 -0.91 19.59 -4.73
C LYS A 329 -2.01 19.65 -5.79
N LEU A 330 -3.26 19.46 -5.39
CA LEU A 330 -4.43 19.36 -6.27
C LEU A 330 -5.16 20.69 -6.40
N ALA A 331 -5.47 21.33 -5.29
CA ALA A 331 -6.26 22.56 -5.24
C ALA A 331 -5.80 23.49 -4.09
N PRO A 332 -6.08 24.81 -4.17
CA PRO A 332 -6.16 25.68 -3.01
C PRO A 332 -7.07 25.10 -1.93
N VAL A 333 -6.60 25.15 -0.68
CA VAL A 333 -7.26 24.56 0.49
C VAL A 333 -7.55 25.65 1.51
N ILE A 334 -8.83 25.83 1.82
CA ILE A 334 -9.30 26.69 2.90
C ILE A 334 -9.53 25.81 4.12
N VAL A 335 -8.94 26.16 5.26
CA VAL A 335 -9.19 25.47 6.52
C VAL A 335 -9.91 26.44 7.45
N LYS A 336 -11.17 26.13 7.75
CA LYS A 336 -11.97 26.85 8.75
C LYS A 336 -11.82 26.18 10.10
N ASP A 337 -11.50 26.93 11.15
CA ASP A 337 -11.59 26.49 12.54
C ASP A 337 -12.28 27.56 13.40
N VAL A 338 -12.58 27.26 14.65
CA VAL A 338 -13.19 28.21 15.60
C VAL A 338 -12.15 29.12 16.26
N SER A 339 -10.85 28.79 16.18
CA SER A 339 -9.78 29.57 16.81
C SER A 339 -8.53 29.72 15.94
N ASP A 340 -7.91 30.90 16.01
CA ASP A 340 -6.62 31.16 15.35
C ASP A 340 -5.48 30.29 15.90
N GLU A 341 -5.57 29.87 17.16
CA GLU A 341 -4.60 28.95 17.76
C GLU A 341 -4.59 27.58 17.05
N SER A 342 -5.77 26.99 16.83
CA SER A 342 -5.90 25.74 16.06
C SER A 342 -5.37 25.91 14.64
N LEU A 343 -5.68 27.02 13.98
CA LEU A 343 -5.21 27.32 12.62
C LEU A 343 -3.69 27.50 12.57
N GLY A 344 -3.09 28.14 13.58
CA GLY A 344 -1.64 28.28 13.72
C GLY A 344 -0.95 26.91 13.86
N LYS A 345 -1.50 26.01 14.67
CA LYS A 345 -1.01 24.62 14.82
C LYS A 345 -1.11 23.84 13.50
N CYS A 346 -2.24 23.96 12.80
CA CYS A 346 -2.47 23.36 11.48
C CYS A 346 -1.41 23.84 10.46
N GLY A 347 -1.24 25.16 10.34
CA GLY A 347 -0.28 25.77 9.42
C GLY A 347 1.16 25.34 9.71
N LYS A 348 1.56 25.29 10.98
CA LYS A 348 2.87 24.78 11.40
C LYS A 348 3.10 23.32 10.94
N SER A 349 2.12 22.45 11.15
CA SER A 349 2.22 21.03 10.75
C SER A 349 2.36 20.86 9.24
N ILE A 350 1.59 21.62 8.46
CA ILE A 350 1.68 21.64 6.99
C ILE A 350 3.07 22.11 6.55
N TRP A 351 3.57 23.21 7.11
CA TRP A 351 4.90 23.74 6.79
C TRP A 351 6.03 22.74 7.09
N GLU A 352 5.97 22.07 8.24
CA GLU A 352 6.94 21.02 8.61
C GLU A 352 6.88 19.83 7.63
N GLY A 353 5.67 19.42 7.23
CA GLY A 353 5.47 18.36 6.24
C GLY A 353 6.07 18.70 4.88
N LEU A 354 5.84 19.93 4.38
CA LEU A 354 6.42 20.42 3.14
C LEU A 354 7.96 20.56 3.24
N SER A 355 8.47 21.00 4.39
CA SER A 355 9.92 21.11 4.64
C SER A 355 10.61 19.73 4.67
N LYS A 356 9.96 18.70 5.21
CA LYS A 356 10.46 17.31 5.14
C LYS A 356 10.55 16.80 3.71
N GLN A 357 9.57 17.13 2.86
CA GLN A 357 9.60 16.77 1.42
C GLN A 357 10.71 17.48 0.66
N LEU A 358 11.01 18.74 1.01
CA LEU A 358 12.15 19.47 0.48
C LEU A 358 13.47 18.79 0.86
N LEU A 359 13.65 18.47 2.15
CA LEU A 359 14.87 17.81 2.65
C LEU A 359 15.07 16.41 2.04
N SER A 360 13.99 15.69 1.76
CA SER A 360 14.07 14.38 1.09
C SER A 360 14.35 14.49 -0.42
N GLY A 361 14.34 15.69 -0.99
CA GLY A 361 14.45 15.93 -2.44
C GLY A 361 13.18 15.60 -3.23
N SER A 362 12.04 15.44 -2.55
CA SER A 362 10.73 15.19 -3.19
C SER A 362 10.10 16.46 -3.75
N LEU A 363 10.52 17.63 -3.25
CA LEU A 363 10.15 18.95 -3.73
C LEU A 363 11.40 19.83 -3.84
N THR A 364 11.37 20.78 -4.75
CA THR A 364 12.27 21.93 -4.78
C THR A 364 11.78 23.04 -3.84
N LYS A 365 12.66 24.03 -3.56
CA LYS A 365 12.30 25.20 -2.74
C LYS A 365 11.12 25.96 -3.35
N PHE A 366 11.14 26.18 -4.67
CA PHE A 366 10.08 26.86 -5.39
C PHE A 366 8.75 26.12 -5.30
N GLU A 367 8.75 24.79 -5.48
CA GLU A 367 7.53 23.98 -5.36
C GLU A 367 6.96 24.01 -3.95
N ARG A 368 7.81 23.95 -2.91
CA ARG A 368 7.38 24.08 -1.51
C ARG A 368 6.65 25.40 -1.28
N ASP A 369 7.25 26.52 -1.69
CA ASP A 369 6.70 27.86 -1.47
C ASP A 369 5.40 28.06 -2.26
N ARG A 370 5.33 27.54 -3.50
CA ARG A 370 4.10 27.53 -4.31
C ARG A 370 2.96 26.71 -3.67
N LEU A 371 3.27 25.58 -3.02
CA LEU A 371 2.26 24.79 -2.30
C LEU A 371 1.80 25.50 -1.02
N TRP A 372 2.70 26.22 -0.35
CA TRP A 372 2.37 26.99 0.85
C TRP A 372 1.35 28.11 0.54
N THR A 373 1.50 28.82 -0.58
CA THR A 373 0.53 29.88 -0.96
C THR A 373 -0.87 29.36 -1.28
N ARG A 374 -1.06 28.05 -1.39
CA ARG A 374 -2.37 27.41 -1.59
C ARG A 374 -3.12 27.14 -0.29
N PHE A 375 -2.48 27.31 0.87
CA PHE A 375 -3.11 27.12 2.18
C PHE A 375 -3.70 28.45 2.69
N GLN A 376 -5.01 28.47 2.98
CA GLN A 376 -5.73 29.63 3.51
C GLN A 376 -6.42 29.25 4.83
N PRO A 377 -5.86 29.62 6.00
CA PRO A 377 -6.56 29.50 7.27
C PRO A 377 -7.62 30.59 7.42
N THR A 378 -8.76 30.29 8.03
CA THR A 378 -9.82 31.27 8.34
C THR A 378 -10.68 30.85 9.52
N THR A 379 -11.30 31.82 10.19
CA THR A 379 -12.37 31.59 11.18
C THR A 379 -13.77 31.90 10.61
N ARG A 380 -13.86 32.45 9.39
CA ARG A 380 -15.09 32.93 8.77
C ARG A 380 -15.69 31.89 7.83
N ALA A 381 -17.01 31.64 7.95
CA ALA A 381 -17.72 30.74 7.03
C ALA A 381 -17.86 31.32 5.61
N ASP A 382 -17.96 32.66 5.47
CA ASP A 382 -18.06 33.34 4.17
C ASP A 382 -16.91 33.00 3.21
N ASP A 383 -15.72 32.73 3.74
CA ASP A 383 -14.55 32.43 2.93
C ASP A 383 -14.67 31.09 2.19
N LEU A 384 -15.58 30.21 2.63
CA LEU A 384 -15.91 28.95 1.99
C LEU A 384 -16.73 29.12 0.70
N ALA A 385 -17.19 30.34 0.42
CA ALA A 385 -17.89 30.65 -0.83
C ALA A 385 -17.03 30.26 -2.05
N GLY A 386 -17.66 29.55 -2.99
CA GLY A 386 -17.02 29.07 -4.22
C GLY A 386 -16.11 27.83 -4.04
N THR A 387 -16.17 27.14 -2.90
CA THR A 387 -15.60 25.79 -2.78
C THR A 387 -16.43 24.78 -3.58
N ASP A 388 -15.76 23.80 -4.21
CA ASP A 388 -16.41 22.74 -4.99
C ASP A 388 -16.64 21.47 -4.16
N LEU A 389 -15.80 21.26 -3.15
CA LEU A 389 -15.87 20.17 -2.17
C LEU A 389 -15.54 20.73 -0.79
N ILE A 390 -16.30 20.30 0.21
CA ILE A 390 -16.05 20.54 1.63
C ILE A 390 -15.87 19.20 2.33
N ILE A 391 -14.84 19.11 3.18
CA ILE A 391 -14.60 17.95 4.04
C ILE A 391 -14.69 18.39 5.50
N GLU A 392 -15.69 17.89 6.21
CA GLU A 392 -15.91 18.14 7.62
C GLU A 392 -15.08 17.16 8.48
N ALA A 393 -14.26 17.70 9.40
CA ALA A 393 -13.39 16.95 10.29
C ALA A 393 -13.40 17.54 11.72
N VAL A 394 -14.60 17.88 12.21
CA VAL A 394 -14.88 18.30 13.59
C VAL A 394 -15.13 17.08 14.50
N PHE A 395 -15.42 17.33 15.78
CA PHE A 395 -15.65 16.28 16.77
C PHE A 395 -16.78 15.33 16.39
N GLU A 396 -16.69 14.09 16.88
CA GLU A 396 -17.67 13.03 16.65
C GLU A 396 -18.92 13.24 17.51
N ASP A 397 -19.71 14.23 17.15
CA ASP A 397 -20.97 14.58 17.80
C ASP A 397 -22.02 14.95 16.73
N LEU A 398 -23.16 14.25 16.74
CA LEU A 398 -24.19 14.40 15.71
C LEU A 398 -24.79 15.81 15.68
N VAL A 399 -25.02 16.41 16.85
CA VAL A 399 -25.63 17.74 16.95
C VAL A 399 -24.68 18.79 16.39
N LEU A 400 -23.40 18.71 16.74
CA LEU A 400 -22.36 19.58 16.22
C LEU A 400 -22.22 19.43 14.71
N LYS A 401 -22.16 18.20 14.17
CA LYS A 401 -22.02 17.97 12.73
C LYS A 401 -23.21 18.51 11.94
N ARG A 402 -24.44 18.35 12.43
CA ARG A 402 -25.64 18.95 11.83
C ARG A 402 -25.58 20.48 11.84
N LYS A 403 -25.19 21.07 12.98
CA LYS A 403 -25.02 22.53 13.10
C LYS A 403 -23.98 23.07 12.10
N VAL A 404 -22.84 22.40 11.99
CA VAL A 404 -21.76 22.78 11.06
C VAL A 404 -22.21 22.65 9.60
N LEU A 405 -22.93 21.58 9.26
CA LEU A 405 -23.53 21.42 7.94
C LEU A 405 -24.47 22.59 7.64
N ALA A 406 -25.46 22.84 8.50
CA ALA A 406 -26.44 23.91 8.31
C ALA A 406 -25.80 25.31 8.18
N GLU A 407 -24.78 25.61 8.98
CA GLU A 407 -24.00 26.85 8.87
C GLU A 407 -23.36 26.97 7.48
N VAL A 408 -22.66 25.92 7.04
CA VAL A 408 -21.94 25.94 5.76
C VAL A 408 -22.90 26.00 4.57
N GLU A 409 -24.04 25.30 4.62
CA GLU A 409 -25.04 25.30 3.55
C GLU A 409 -25.55 26.72 3.19
N ALA A 410 -25.47 27.68 4.12
CA ALA A 410 -25.85 29.07 3.88
C ALA A 410 -24.85 29.83 2.99
N HIS A 411 -23.59 29.38 2.90
CA HIS A 411 -22.50 30.09 2.20
C HIS A 411 -22.02 29.38 0.92
N ILE A 412 -22.48 28.14 0.67
CA ILE A 412 -21.98 27.32 -0.44
C ILE A 412 -23.05 27.08 -1.52
N PRO A 413 -22.67 27.05 -2.81
CA PRO A 413 -23.56 26.66 -3.89
C PRO A 413 -24.14 25.24 -3.71
N GLU A 414 -25.37 25.01 -4.19
CA GLU A 414 -26.01 23.67 -4.15
C GLU A 414 -25.19 22.58 -4.85
N LYS A 415 -24.38 22.96 -5.84
CA LYS A 415 -23.48 22.06 -6.58
C LYS A 415 -22.24 21.59 -5.81
N THR A 416 -21.92 22.21 -4.67
CA THR A 416 -20.75 21.90 -3.84
C THR A 416 -20.99 20.58 -3.10
N VAL A 417 -20.05 19.63 -3.17
CA VAL A 417 -20.16 18.38 -2.39
C VAL A 417 -19.83 18.67 -0.93
N PHE A 418 -20.62 18.11 0.00
CA PHE A 418 -20.29 18.11 1.43
C PHE A 418 -19.96 16.68 1.86
N ALA A 419 -18.78 16.48 2.41
CA ALA A 419 -18.29 15.19 2.86
C ALA A 419 -17.99 15.20 4.36
N SER A 420 -18.55 14.29 5.15
CA SER A 420 -18.17 14.13 6.56
C SER A 420 -17.06 13.08 6.73
N ASN A 421 -16.03 13.38 7.51
CA ASN A 421 -14.98 12.45 7.94
C ASN A 421 -15.34 11.72 9.26
N THR A 422 -16.62 11.49 9.51
CA THR A 422 -17.09 10.65 10.63
C THR A 422 -16.62 9.19 10.46
N SER A 423 -16.46 8.48 11.58
CA SER A 423 -16.02 7.07 11.61
C SER A 423 -17.11 6.10 12.02
N ALA A 424 -18.20 6.58 12.64
CA ALA A 424 -19.28 5.73 13.14
C ALA A 424 -20.70 6.27 12.89
N LEU A 425 -20.87 7.59 12.83
CA LEU A 425 -22.20 8.20 12.67
C LEU A 425 -22.73 7.99 11.24
N PRO A 426 -23.95 7.44 11.08
CA PRO A 426 -24.53 7.29 9.75
C PRO A 426 -24.66 8.62 9.02
N ILE A 427 -24.29 8.66 7.75
CA ILE A 427 -24.34 9.85 6.92
C ILE A 427 -25.77 10.32 6.71
N GLY A 428 -26.74 9.41 6.60
CA GLY A 428 -28.16 9.72 6.55
C GLY A 428 -28.63 10.48 7.80
N SER A 429 -28.07 10.16 8.97
CA SER A 429 -28.37 10.89 10.21
C SER A 429 -27.80 12.31 10.18
N ILE A 430 -26.61 12.52 9.62
CA ILE A 430 -26.00 13.86 9.45
C ILE A 430 -26.80 14.67 8.42
N ALA A 431 -27.20 14.04 7.32
CA ALA A 431 -27.91 14.67 6.21
C ALA A 431 -29.42 14.87 6.45
N ALA A 432 -29.97 14.37 7.55
CA ALA A 432 -31.41 14.33 7.81
C ALA A 432 -32.10 15.71 7.73
N GLU A 433 -31.40 16.75 8.17
CA GLU A 433 -31.88 18.15 8.20
C GLU A 433 -31.19 19.02 7.15
N ALA A 434 -30.42 18.43 6.23
CA ALA A 434 -29.73 19.16 5.17
C ALA A 434 -30.72 19.73 4.15
N ARG A 435 -30.45 20.92 3.62
CA ARG A 435 -31.23 21.55 2.54
C ARG A 435 -31.08 20.78 1.23
N CYS A 436 -29.88 20.29 0.95
CA CYS A 436 -29.56 19.51 -0.24
C CYS A 436 -28.89 18.18 0.19
N PRO A 437 -29.65 17.19 0.71
CA PRO A 437 -29.07 15.92 1.16
C PRO A 437 -28.36 15.15 0.04
N GLU A 438 -28.70 15.40 -1.22
CA GLU A 438 -28.13 14.74 -2.40
C GLU A 438 -26.65 15.06 -2.65
N ARG A 439 -26.12 16.16 -2.08
CA ARG A 439 -24.68 16.49 -2.12
C ARG A 439 -23.90 15.99 -0.91
N VAL A 440 -24.57 15.39 0.07
CA VAL A 440 -23.97 14.95 1.33
C VAL A 440 -23.53 13.49 1.22
N LEU A 441 -22.28 13.21 1.58
CA LEU A 441 -21.71 11.86 1.63
C LEU A 441 -20.66 11.75 2.76
N GLY A 442 -20.11 10.56 2.97
CA GLY A 442 -18.98 10.37 3.89
C GLY A 442 -17.66 10.22 3.14
N MET A 443 -16.60 10.88 3.61
CA MET A 443 -15.21 10.65 3.20
C MET A 443 -14.40 10.30 4.44
N HIS A 444 -14.44 9.04 4.85
CA HIS A 444 -13.77 8.55 6.04
C HIS A 444 -12.30 8.25 5.77
N TYR A 445 -11.44 9.16 6.20
CA TYR A 445 -9.98 9.05 6.17
C TYR A 445 -9.45 8.32 7.41
N PHE A 446 -8.36 7.58 7.22
CA PHE A 446 -7.69 6.84 8.29
C PHE A 446 -6.48 7.62 8.83
N SER A 447 -6.32 7.60 10.15
CA SER A 447 -5.23 8.28 10.85
C SER A 447 -3.94 7.45 10.85
N PRO A 448 -2.75 8.07 10.60
CA PRO A 448 -2.53 9.43 10.13
C PRO A 448 -2.77 9.59 8.62
N VAL A 449 -3.50 10.64 8.23
CA VAL A 449 -3.98 10.82 6.84
C VAL A 449 -2.87 10.76 5.78
N PRO A 450 -1.68 11.39 5.91
CA PRO A 450 -0.66 11.29 4.86
C PRO A 450 -0.05 9.90 4.68
N LYS A 451 -0.19 9.01 5.67
CA LYS A 451 0.40 7.66 5.68
C LYS A 451 -0.60 6.58 5.28
N MET A 452 -1.85 6.72 5.71
CA MET A 452 -2.86 5.69 5.47
C MET A 452 -3.38 5.77 4.03
N PRO A 453 -3.33 4.67 3.26
CA PRO A 453 -3.67 4.69 1.84
C PRO A 453 -5.18 4.57 1.57
N LEU A 454 -5.98 4.08 2.52
CA LEU A 454 -7.42 3.89 2.34
C LEU A 454 -8.19 5.21 2.51
N LEU A 455 -9.25 5.35 1.71
CA LEU A 455 -10.37 6.26 1.93
C LEU A 455 -11.65 5.44 1.77
N GLU A 456 -12.49 5.42 2.79
CA GLU A 456 -13.82 4.81 2.71
C GLU A 456 -14.82 5.91 2.33
N LEU A 457 -15.52 5.72 1.21
CA LEU A 457 -16.52 6.65 0.69
C LEU A 457 -17.91 6.11 0.98
N ILE A 458 -18.66 6.79 1.84
CA ILE A 458 -19.96 6.34 2.34
C ILE A 458 -21.07 7.02 1.55
N VAL A 459 -21.98 6.21 1.00
CA VAL A 459 -23.11 6.66 0.19
C VAL A 459 -24.40 6.48 0.97
N ALA A 460 -25.03 7.60 1.36
CA ALA A 460 -26.36 7.59 1.96
C ALA A 460 -27.43 7.40 0.88
N GLU A 461 -28.64 7.04 1.30
CA GLU A 461 -29.77 6.73 0.40
C GLU A 461 -30.07 7.87 -0.59
N LYS A 462 -30.00 9.13 -0.14
CA LYS A 462 -30.29 10.31 -0.97
C LYS A 462 -29.08 10.83 -1.75
N THR A 463 -27.86 10.34 -1.49
CA THR A 463 -26.64 10.85 -2.10
C THR A 463 -26.67 10.67 -3.63
N ALA A 464 -26.47 11.74 -4.38
CA ALA A 464 -26.49 11.70 -5.83
C ALA A 464 -25.21 11.07 -6.43
N PRO A 465 -25.33 10.33 -7.55
CA PRO A 465 -24.18 9.71 -8.22
C PRO A 465 -23.06 10.69 -8.59
N TRP A 466 -23.38 11.94 -8.97
CA TRP A 466 -22.38 12.95 -9.32
C TRP A 466 -21.53 13.38 -8.11
N ALA A 467 -22.10 13.39 -6.91
CA ALA A 467 -21.38 13.72 -5.67
C ALA A 467 -20.39 12.60 -5.33
N VAL A 468 -20.84 11.35 -5.43
CA VAL A 468 -19.99 10.15 -5.28
C VAL A 468 -18.83 10.16 -6.27
N ALA A 469 -19.11 10.39 -7.56
CA ALA A 469 -18.09 10.45 -8.60
C ALA A 469 -17.04 11.54 -8.31
N THR A 470 -17.48 12.73 -7.90
CA THR A 470 -16.63 13.88 -7.57
C THR A 470 -15.71 13.59 -6.37
N ALA A 471 -16.28 13.14 -5.25
CA ALA A 471 -15.52 12.83 -4.03
C ALA A 471 -14.54 11.67 -4.26
N ARG A 472 -14.95 10.63 -4.99
CA ARG A 472 -14.09 9.52 -5.37
C ARG A 472 -12.92 9.97 -6.22
N ALA A 473 -13.18 10.74 -7.29
CA ALA A 473 -12.13 11.23 -8.18
C ALA A 473 -11.10 12.06 -7.40
N PHE A 474 -11.57 12.93 -6.49
CA PHE A 474 -10.69 13.71 -5.63
C PHE A 474 -9.85 12.83 -4.67
N GLY A 475 -10.46 11.83 -4.04
CA GLY A 475 -9.75 10.85 -3.19
C GLY A 475 -8.65 10.09 -3.95
N VAL A 476 -8.94 9.63 -5.17
CA VAL A 476 -7.94 8.98 -6.04
C VAL A 476 -6.80 9.94 -6.40
N GLN A 477 -7.11 11.21 -6.71
CA GLN A 477 -6.10 12.23 -7.00
C GLN A 477 -5.20 12.53 -5.79
N GLN A 478 -5.72 12.45 -4.56
CA GLN A 478 -4.92 12.53 -3.32
C GLN A 478 -3.96 11.34 -3.14
N GLY A 479 -4.03 10.33 -4.03
CA GLY A 479 -3.25 9.11 -3.94
C GLY A 479 -3.86 8.06 -3.01
N LYS A 480 -5.15 8.20 -2.66
CA LYS A 480 -5.88 7.20 -1.87
C LYS A 480 -6.38 6.06 -2.76
N THR A 481 -6.52 4.89 -2.15
CA THR A 481 -7.35 3.81 -2.67
C THR A 481 -8.74 3.99 -2.08
N VAL A 482 -9.74 4.20 -2.93
CA VAL A 482 -11.10 4.54 -2.50
C VAL A 482 -12.01 3.33 -2.63
N ILE A 483 -12.59 2.87 -1.52
CA ILE A 483 -13.68 1.90 -1.52
C ILE A 483 -15.00 2.63 -1.37
N VAL A 484 -16.06 2.14 -2.01
CA VAL A 484 -17.40 2.75 -1.91
C VAL A 484 -18.29 1.80 -1.13
N VAL A 485 -18.91 2.32 -0.07
CA VAL A 485 -19.76 1.54 0.84
C VAL A 485 -21.09 2.23 1.02
N LYS A 486 -22.15 1.46 1.27
CA LYS A 486 -23.44 2.04 1.68
C LYS A 486 -23.37 2.52 3.11
N ASP A 487 -24.19 3.52 3.39
CA ASP A 487 -24.38 4.02 4.74
C ASP A 487 -24.98 2.96 5.67
N GLY A 488 -24.51 2.97 6.91
CA GLY A 488 -24.86 2.01 7.95
C GLY A 488 -23.99 2.26 9.18
N PRO A 489 -24.42 1.82 10.37
CA PRO A 489 -23.64 2.01 11.60
C PRO A 489 -22.22 1.44 11.46
N GLY A 490 -21.21 2.31 11.57
CA GLY A 490 -19.79 1.91 11.47
C GLY A 490 -19.34 1.53 10.05
N PHE A 491 -20.17 1.79 9.04
CA PHE A 491 -19.89 1.56 7.62
C PHE A 491 -19.43 0.13 7.35
N TYR A 492 -18.30 -0.06 6.66
CA TYR A 492 -17.66 -1.36 6.54
C TYR A 492 -16.52 -1.51 7.55
N THR A 493 -15.58 -0.56 7.57
CA THR A 493 -14.30 -0.75 8.29
C THR A 493 -14.47 -0.77 9.81
N THR A 494 -15.10 0.25 10.39
CA THR A 494 -15.35 0.32 11.84
C THR A 494 -16.23 -0.85 12.27
N ARG A 495 -17.25 -1.18 11.46
CA ARG A 495 -18.19 -2.29 11.70
C ARG A 495 -17.49 -3.64 11.85
N ILE A 496 -16.58 -4.02 10.95
CA ILE A 496 -15.86 -5.30 11.07
C ILE A 496 -14.78 -5.28 12.16
N LEU A 497 -14.26 -4.10 12.53
CA LEU A 497 -13.27 -3.94 13.60
C LEU A 497 -13.88 -4.07 15.00
N SER A 498 -15.10 -3.58 15.20
CA SER A 498 -15.79 -3.61 16.49
C SER A 498 -15.88 -5.00 17.13
N PRO A 499 -16.37 -6.06 16.46
CA PRO A 499 -16.47 -7.38 17.07
C PRO A 499 -15.08 -7.98 17.37
N TYR A 500 -14.08 -7.72 16.51
CA TYR A 500 -12.68 -8.12 16.75
C TYR A 500 -12.13 -7.50 18.05
N MET A 501 -12.37 -6.21 18.26
CA MET A 501 -11.94 -5.51 19.47
C MET A 501 -12.70 -5.97 20.70
N ASN A 502 -14.02 -6.15 20.58
CA ASN A 502 -14.84 -6.63 21.68
C ASN A 502 -14.41 -8.03 22.12
N GLU A 503 -14.13 -8.93 21.18
CA GLU A 503 -13.70 -10.29 21.51
C GLU A 503 -12.32 -10.33 22.17
N ALA A 504 -11.42 -9.39 21.86
CA ALA A 504 -10.16 -9.25 22.58
C ALA A 504 -10.38 -8.86 24.05
N MET A 505 -11.38 -8.02 24.32
CA MET A 505 -11.78 -7.68 25.68
C MET A 505 -12.46 -8.86 26.41
N VAL A 506 -13.32 -9.62 25.72
CA VAL A 506 -13.95 -10.83 26.28
C VAL A 506 -12.88 -11.87 26.65
N LEU A 507 -11.87 -12.08 25.79
CA LEU A 507 -10.74 -12.96 26.11
C LEU A 507 -10.01 -12.50 27.38
N LEU A 508 -9.83 -11.19 27.57
CA LEU A 508 -9.27 -10.66 28.81
C LEU A 508 -10.19 -10.92 30.01
N GLU A 509 -11.50 -10.74 29.89
CA GLU A 509 -12.44 -11.04 30.98
C GLU A 509 -12.38 -12.52 31.40
N GLU A 510 -12.20 -13.42 30.43
CA GLU A 510 -12.06 -14.89 30.61
C GLU A 510 -10.71 -15.36 31.16
N GLY A 511 -9.79 -14.45 31.48
CA GLY A 511 -8.51 -14.79 32.11
C GLY A 511 -7.30 -14.76 31.18
N ALA A 512 -7.44 -14.41 29.89
CA ALA A 512 -6.27 -14.29 29.02
C ALA A 512 -5.32 -13.16 29.48
N ARG A 513 -4.05 -13.29 29.09
CA ARG A 513 -3.02 -12.27 29.32
C ARG A 513 -2.92 -11.30 28.14
N ILE A 514 -2.74 -10.02 28.43
CA ILE A 514 -2.62 -8.92 27.45
C ILE A 514 -1.55 -9.25 26.41
N GLU A 515 -0.36 -9.65 26.87
CA GLU A 515 0.78 -9.97 26.03
C GLU A 515 0.59 -11.21 25.16
N ASP A 516 -0.24 -12.17 25.59
CA ASP A 516 -0.54 -13.37 24.82
C ASP A 516 -1.46 -13.04 23.66
N ILE A 517 -2.55 -12.31 23.91
CA ILE A 517 -3.50 -11.89 22.86
C ILE A 517 -2.76 -11.11 21.77
N ASP A 518 -2.01 -10.08 22.18
CA ASP A 518 -1.28 -9.23 21.25
C ASP A 518 -0.17 -10.00 20.52
N ARG A 519 0.55 -10.91 21.20
CA ARG A 519 1.59 -11.74 20.56
C ARG A 519 0.96 -12.65 19.51
N VAL A 520 -0.11 -13.36 19.84
CA VAL A 520 -0.80 -14.29 18.93
C VAL A 520 -1.28 -13.58 17.69
N MET A 521 -1.90 -12.40 17.80
CA MET A 521 -2.37 -11.68 16.61
C MET A 521 -1.24 -11.08 15.78
N LYS A 522 -0.10 -10.73 16.40
CA LYS A 522 1.10 -10.37 15.64
C LYS A 522 1.72 -11.58 14.92
N ASP A 523 1.72 -12.76 15.54
CA ASP A 523 2.15 -14.01 14.91
C ASP A 523 1.18 -14.45 13.80
N PHE A 524 -0.10 -14.13 13.94
CA PHE A 524 -1.10 -14.30 12.88
C PHE A 524 -0.82 -13.39 11.66
N GLY A 525 -0.20 -12.23 11.90
CA GLY A 525 0.31 -11.32 10.88
C GLY A 525 -0.12 -9.86 11.02
N TYR A 526 -0.88 -9.49 12.06
CA TYR A 526 -1.28 -8.09 12.27
C TYR A 526 -0.08 -7.23 12.65
N PRO A 527 0.00 -5.97 12.18
CA PRO A 527 1.10 -5.06 12.52
C PRO A 527 1.11 -4.65 14.00
N VAL A 528 -0.07 -4.58 14.62
CA VAL A 528 -0.28 -4.21 16.02
C VAL A 528 -1.29 -5.19 16.60
N GLY A 529 -1.08 -5.64 17.85
CA GLY A 529 -2.07 -6.48 18.54
C GLY A 529 -3.31 -5.68 18.93
N PRO A 530 -4.47 -6.33 19.14
CA PRO A 530 -5.74 -5.65 19.36
C PRO A 530 -5.72 -4.70 20.57
N LEU A 531 -5.06 -5.07 21.67
CA LEU A 531 -5.05 -4.28 22.90
C LEU A 531 -4.11 -3.08 22.78
N ALA A 532 -2.93 -3.29 22.20
CA ALA A 532 -2.06 -2.17 21.83
C ALA A 532 -2.72 -1.23 20.81
N LEU A 533 -3.51 -1.75 19.87
CA LEU A 533 -4.23 -0.94 18.89
C LEU A 533 -5.32 -0.10 19.57
N LEU A 534 -6.07 -0.67 20.52
CA LEU A 534 -7.04 0.07 21.33
C LEU A 534 -6.39 1.21 22.13
N ASP A 535 -5.18 1.01 22.65
CA ASP A 535 -4.41 2.08 23.30
C ASP A 535 -3.97 3.18 22.32
N GLU A 536 -3.60 2.84 21.08
CA GLU A 536 -3.17 3.81 20.06
C GLU A 536 -4.36 4.62 19.50
N VAL A 537 -5.52 3.99 19.33
CA VAL A 537 -6.78 4.65 18.93
C VAL A 537 -7.34 5.51 20.07
N GLY A 538 -7.29 4.99 21.29
CA GLY A 538 -7.88 5.60 22.48
C GLY A 538 -9.01 4.73 23.03
N ILE A 539 -8.90 4.36 24.30
CA ILE A 539 -9.89 3.54 25.00
C ILE A 539 -11.25 4.26 25.07
N ASP A 540 -11.25 5.58 25.20
CA ASP A 540 -12.46 6.40 25.23
C ASP A 540 -13.19 6.41 23.87
N VAL A 541 -12.43 6.47 22.78
CA VAL A 541 -12.99 6.34 21.41
C VAL A 541 -13.60 4.95 21.23
N GLY A 542 -12.88 3.90 21.66
CA GLY A 542 -13.38 2.54 21.62
C GLY A 542 -14.67 2.35 22.44
N ALA A 543 -14.75 2.94 23.63
CA ALA A 543 -15.96 2.88 24.47
C ALA A 543 -17.14 3.62 23.82
N HIS A 544 -16.89 4.77 23.19
CA HIS A 544 -17.91 5.52 22.46
C HIS A 544 -18.46 4.73 21.27
N VAL A 545 -17.57 4.23 20.40
CA VAL A 545 -17.94 3.40 19.24
C VAL A 545 -18.66 2.13 19.67
N SER A 546 -18.23 1.49 20.76
CA SER A 546 -18.91 0.31 21.30
C SER A 546 -20.35 0.61 21.74
N LYS A 547 -20.60 1.79 22.32
CA LYS A 547 -21.95 2.24 22.68
C LYS A 547 -22.82 2.51 21.46
N GLU A 548 -22.27 3.18 20.45
CA GLU A 548 -23.00 3.53 19.22
C GLU A 548 -23.34 2.30 18.37
N LEU A 549 -22.36 1.40 18.18
CA LEU A 549 -22.54 0.21 17.34
C LEU A 549 -23.12 -0.98 18.09
N GLY A 550 -23.11 -0.97 19.43
CA GLY A 550 -23.57 -2.09 20.25
C GLY A 550 -24.96 -2.58 19.85
N GLN A 551 -25.89 -1.66 19.58
CA GLN A 551 -27.25 -1.99 19.14
C GLN A 551 -27.29 -2.81 17.85
N ALA A 552 -26.39 -2.52 16.89
CA ALA A 552 -26.30 -3.24 15.62
C ALA A 552 -25.85 -4.70 15.78
N PHE A 553 -25.20 -5.04 16.91
CA PHE A 553 -24.70 -6.38 17.18
C PHE A 553 -25.51 -7.18 18.22
N VAL A 554 -26.48 -6.55 18.90
CA VAL A 554 -27.35 -7.24 19.88
C VAL A 554 -28.07 -8.42 19.24
N GLN A 555 -28.60 -8.25 18.03
CA GLN A 555 -29.28 -9.32 17.29
C GLN A 555 -28.35 -10.48 16.93
N ARG A 556 -27.05 -10.23 16.88
CA ARG A 556 -26.01 -11.24 16.64
C ARG A 556 -25.52 -11.89 17.93
N GLY A 557 -26.11 -11.58 19.09
CA GLY A 557 -25.67 -12.13 20.38
C GLY A 557 -24.32 -11.58 20.87
N LEU A 558 -23.84 -10.47 20.28
CA LEU A 558 -22.60 -9.83 20.66
C LEU A 558 -22.87 -8.80 21.78
N GLY A 559 -22.74 -9.24 23.02
CA GLY A 559 -22.76 -8.35 24.19
C GLY A 559 -21.53 -7.45 24.22
N ALA A 560 -21.72 -6.18 24.56
CA ALA A 560 -20.60 -5.26 24.80
C ALA A 560 -19.80 -5.70 26.03
N SER A 561 -18.48 -5.70 25.94
CA SER A 561 -17.59 -5.96 27.06
C SER A 561 -17.84 -4.98 28.20
N VAL A 562 -17.93 -5.50 29.43
CA VAL A 562 -18.09 -4.70 30.65
C VAL A 562 -16.77 -4.06 31.10
N ALA A 563 -15.64 -4.61 30.66
CA ALA A 563 -14.30 -4.13 30.96
C ALA A 563 -14.00 -2.76 30.37
N LEU A 564 -14.43 -2.53 29.12
CA LEU A 564 -14.04 -1.34 28.37
C LEU A 564 -14.61 -0.03 28.98
N PRO A 565 -15.90 0.06 29.35
CA PRO A 565 -16.43 1.21 30.06
C PRO A 565 -15.75 1.45 31.41
N LYS A 566 -15.48 0.38 32.19
CA LYS A 566 -14.80 0.50 33.50
C LYS A 566 -13.40 1.09 33.38
N LEU A 567 -12.64 0.69 32.37
CA LEU A 567 -11.30 1.26 32.13
C LEU A 567 -11.37 2.74 31.76
N PHE A 568 -12.33 3.10 30.90
CA PHE A 568 -12.56 4.48 30.54
C PHE A 568 -12.93 5.33 31.77
N GLU A 569 -13.90 4.88 32.58
CA GLU A 569 -14.32 5.55 33.82
C GLU A 569 -13.17 5.67 34.84
N ALA A 570 -12.25 4.70 34.86
CA ALA A 570 -11.03 4.75 35.67
C ALA A 570 -9.93 5.67 35.10
N GLY A 571 -10.19 6.39 34.02
CA GLY A 571 -9.29 7.37 33.40
C GLY A 571 -8.19 6.76 32.52
N TYR A 572 -8.37 5.53 32.03
CA TYR A 572 -7.45 4.91 31.08
C TYR A 572 -7.85 5.31 29.67
N HIS A 573 -7.03 6.12 29.01
CA HIS A 573 -7.32 6.60 27.66
C HIS A 573 -6.30 6.09 26.63
N GLY A 574 -5.42 5.16 27.01
CA GLY A 574 -4.39 4.60 26.15
C GLY A 574 -3.17 5.50 26.04
N ARG A 575 -2.58 5.59 24.84
CA ARG A 575 -1.32 6.28 24.58
C ARG A 575 -1.41 7.78 24.85
N LYS A 576 -2.57 8.41 24.61
CA LYS A 576 -2.72 9.87 24.68
C LYS A 576 -2.54 10.45 26.09
N ASN A 577 -2.82 9.68 27.13
CA ASN A 577 -2.56 10.06 28.53
C ASN A 577 -1.53 9.14 29.21
N GLY A 578 -0.86 8.28 28.42
CA GLY A 578 0.13 7.33 28.89
C GLY A 578 -0.39 6.19 29.76
N ARG A 579 -1.71 6.03 29.88
CA ARG A 579 -2.38 5.04 30.74
C ARG A 579 -3.32 4.16 29.92
N GLY A 580 -2.84 2.97 29.56
CA GLY A 580 -3.59 1.96 28.80
C GLY A 580 -3.34 0.54 29.29
N PHE A 581 -3.54 -0.44 28.40
CA PHE A 581 -3.09 -1.83 28.58
C PHE A 581 -1.57 -1.93 28.73
N TYR A 582 -0.85 -0.97 28.18
CA TYR A 582 0.59 -0.80 28.33
C TYR A 582 0.96 0.51 29.03
N HIS A 583 2.17 0.55 29.58
CA HIS A 583 2.79 1.81 30.02
C HIS A 583 3.58 2.45 28.88
N TYR A 584 3.37 3.74 28.66
CA TYR A 584 3.99 4.52 27.57
C TYR A 584 5.05 5.50 28.12
N VAL A 585 5.94 5.03 28.99
CA VAL A 585 7.00 5.85 29.62
C VAL A 585 8.26 5.94 28.73
N ASP A 586 8.53 4.90 27.93
CA ASP A 586 9.61 4.83 26.95
C ASP A 586 9.05 4.24 25.64
N GLU A 587 9.34 4.86 24.49
CA GLU A 587 8.88 4.36 23.18
C GLU A 587 9.43 2.98 22.82
N ARG A 588 10.56 2.56 23.44
CA ARG A 588 11.25 1.30 23.13
C ARG A 588 10.75 0.10 23.94
N LYS A 589 10.19 0.33 25.12
CA LYS A 589 9.66 -0.74 25.99
C LYS A 589 8.23 -0.39 26.36
N LYS A 590 7.29 -1.22 25.92
CA LYS A 590 5.87 -1.15 26.30
C LYS A 590 5.58 -2.27 27.31
N PRO A 591 5.96 -2.13 28.60
CA PRO A 591 5.63 -3.15 29.59
C PRO A 591 4.12 -3.16 29.82
N VAL A 592 3.58 -4.35 30.07
CA VAL A 592 2.16 -4.56 30.37
C VAL A 592 1.78 -3.84 31.65
N ASN A 593 0.64 -3.15 31.63
CA ASN A 593 0.08 -2.49 32.79
C ASN A 593 -0.80 -3.46 33.59
N THR A 594 -0.21 -4.16 34.55
CA THR A 594 -0.90 -5.17 35.35
C THR A 594 -2.02 -4.60 36.24
N ARG A 595 -2.10 -3.27 36.43
CA ARG A 595 -3.21 -2.62 37.15
C ARG A 595 -4.53 -2.78 36.41
N VAL A 596 -4.49 -2.90 35.08
CA VAL A 596 -5.68 -3.14 34.23
C VAL A 596 -6.41 -4.41 34.66
N TYR A 597 -5.70 -5.48 35.01
CA TYR A 597 -6.32 -6.73 35.47
C TYR A 597 -7.16 -6.54 36.74
N ARG A 598 -6.74 -5.67 37.66
CA ARG A 598 -7.52 -5.39 38.89
C ARG A 598 -8.79 -4.59 38.61
N LEU A 599 -8.77 -3.74 37.58
CA LEU A 599 -9.89 -2.86 37.23
C LEU A 599 -10.98 -3.59 36.44
N ILE A 600 -10.57 -4.48 35.54
CA ILE A 600 -11.52 -5.29 34.77
C ILE A 600 -12.27 -6.26 35.70
N GLY A 601 -11.58 -6.79 36.72
CA GLY A 601 -12.03 -7.96 37.47
C GLY A 601 -11.99 -9.21 36.58
N GLY A 602 -12.24 -10.39 37.16
CA GLY A 602 -12.42 -11.62 36.36
C GLY A 602 -11.48 -12.75 36.73
N ALA A 603 -11.52 -13.80 35.91
CA ALA A 603 -10.93 -15.11 36.18
C ALA A 603 -9.41 -15.05 36.42
N GLU A 604 -8.88 -16.09 37.08
CA GLU A 604 -7.45 -16.28 37.26
C GLU A 604 -6.74 -16.22 35.89
N ARG A 605 -5.62 -15.49 35.85
CA ARG A 605 -4.90 -15.28 34.60
C ARG A 605 -4.30 -16.60 34.15
N ARG A 606 -4.67 -17.06 32.95
CA ARG A 606 -4.23 -18.33 32.37
C ARG A 606 -3.72 -18.15 30.95
N ALA A 607 -2.82 -19.04 30.55
CA ALA A 607 -2.44 -19.16 29.15
C ALA A 607 -3.55 -19.89 28.38
N LEU A 608 -4.16 -19.21 27.41
CA LEU A 608 -5.07 -19.84 26.46
C LEU A 608 -4.28 -20.37 25.26
N ALA A 609 -4.83 -21.39 24.60
CA ALA A 609 -4.23 -21.92 23.37
C ALA A 609 -4.17 -20.83 22.28
N ALA A 610 -3.01 -20.66 21.66
CA ALA A 610 -2.81 -19.64 20.63
C ALA A 610 -3.78 -19.78 19.45
N GLY A 611 -4.06 -21.01 19.02
CA GLY A 611 -5.05 -21.28 17.98
C GLY A 611 -6.46 -20.82 18.34
N ALA A 612 -6.88 -21.00 19.60
CA ALA A 612 -8.20 -20.57 20.06
C ALA A 612 -8.33 -19.04 20.09
N ILE A 613 -7.29 -18.32 20.53
CA ILE A 613 -7.24 -16.85 20.47
C ILE A 613 -7.32 -16.38 19.01
N ALA A 614 -6.50 -16.96 18.13
CA ALA A 614 -6.44 -16.58 16.73
C ALA A 614 -7.76 -16.83 16.00
N ASP A 615 -8.37 -18.01 16.17
CA ASP A 615 -9.64 -18.37 15.55
C ASP A 615 -10.78 -17.46 16.05
N ARG A 616 -10.91 -17.24 17.37
CA ARG A 616 -11.95 -16.37 17.93
C ARG A 616 -11.89 -14.95 17.37
N LEU A 617 -10.70 -14.36 17.33
CA LEU A 617 -10.54 -12.98 16.85
C LEU A 617 -10.70 -12.87 15.33
N SER A 618 -10.00 -13.72 14.58
CA SER A 618 -9.98 -13.63 13.12
C SER A 618 -11.31 -14.03 12.49
N LEU A 619 -11.92 -15.14 12.93
CA LEU A 619 -13.17 -15.63 12.33
C LEU A 619 -14.34 -14.69 12.62
N LEU A 620 -14.36 -14.02 13.77
CA LEU A 620 -15.42 -13.07 14.09
C LEU A 620 -15.38 -11.83 13.19
N MET A 621 -14.18 -11.26 12.96
CA MET A 621 -14.00 -10.16 12.00
C MET A 621 -14.41 -10.58 10.58
N VAL A 622 -13.99 -11.78 10.17
CA VAL A 622 -14.21 -12.31 8.84
C VAL A 622 -15.69 -12.61 8.61
N ASN A 623 -16.38 -13.16 9.60
CA ASN A 623 -17.82 -13.40 9.56
C ASN A 623 -18.60 -12.09 9.43
N GLU A 624 -18.19 -11.03 10.14
CA GLU A 624 -18.79 -9.70 10.00
C GLU A 624 -18.57 -9.09 8.61
N ALA A 625 -17.43 -9.34 7.99
CA ALA A 625 -17.20 -8.93 6.61
C ALA A 625 -18.17 -9.65 5.64
N VAL A 626 -18.47 -10.94 5.87
CA VAL A 626 -19.48 -11.67 5.08
C VAL A 626 -20.87 -11.08 5.28
N TYR A 627 -21.25 -10.71 6.50
CA TYR A 627 -22.50 -9.99 6.74
C TYR A 627 -22.55 -8.65 5.98
N CYS A 628 -21.46 -7.88 5.98
CA CYS A 628 -21.39 -6.62 5.23
C CYS A 628 -21.60 -6.83 3.73
N LEU A 629 -21.10 -7.93 3.16
CA LEU A 629 -21.36 -8.30 1.77
C LEU A 629 -22.82 -8.73 1.56
N GLN A 630 -23.36 -9.56 2.45
CA GLN A 630 -24.73 -10.05 2.40
C GLN A 630 -25.77 -8.93 2.49
N GLU A 631 -25.53 -7.95 3.36
CA GLU A 631 -26.38 -6.79 3.56
C GLU A 631 -26.16 -5.71 2.49
N GLY A 632 -25.19 -5.91 1.59
CA GLY A 632 -24.88 -4.98 0.51
C GLY A 632 -24.23 -3.68 0.95
N ILE A 633 -23.61 -3.64 2.14
CA ILE A 633 -22.76 -2.52 2.60
C ILE A 633 -21.57 -2.38 1.68
N ILE A 634 -20.93 -3.49 1.33
CA ILE A 634 -19.94 -3.58 0.26
C ILE A 634 -20.54 -4.30 -0.94
N THR A 635 -20.15 -3.90 -2.14
CA THR A 635 -20.67 -4.47 -3.39
C THR A 635 -19.85 -5.65 -3.91
N SER A 636 -18.63 -5.84 -3.42
CA SER A 636 -17.76 -6.94 -3.85
C SER A 636 -16.78 -7.39 -2.76
N PRO A 637 -16.36 -8.68 -2.78
CA PRO A 637 -15.29 -9.18 -1.93
C PRO A 637 -13.97 -8.39 -2.05
N ARG A 638 -13.65 -7.91 -3.26
CA ARG A 638 -12.45 -7.09 -3.54
C ARG A 638 -12.41 -5.84 -2.67
N ASP A 639 -13.50 -5.10 -2.63
CA ASP A 639 -13.58 -3.83 -1.87
C ASP A 639 -13.45 -4.11 -0.38
N GLY A 640 -14.06 -5.20 0.10
CA GLY A 640 -13.93 -5.64 1.47
C GLY A 640 -12.49 -6.03 1.85
N ASP A 641 -11.82 -6.83 1.02
CA ASP A 641 -10.44 -7.26 1.26
C ASP A 641 -9.47 -6.08 1.27
N VAL A 642 -9.57 -5.20 0.26
CA VAL A 642 -8.73 -4.00 0.18
C VAL A 642 -8.98 -3.08 1.37
N GLY A 643 -10.25 -2.88 1.75
CA GLY A 643 -10.63 -2.07 2.91
C GLY A 643 -10.05 -2.60 4.22
N ALA A 644 -10.18 -3.91 4.47
CA ALA A 644 -9.65 -4.53 5.68
C ALA A 644 -8.12 -4.48 5.74
N ILE A 645 -7.43 -4.72 4.62
CA ILE A 645 -5.96 -4.69 4.59
C ILE A 645 -5.43 -3.27 4.77
N LEU A 646 -5.95 -2.31 4.00
CA LEU A 646 -5.40 -0.95 3.96
C LEU A 646 -5.88 -0.06 5.13
N GLY A 647 -7.06 -0.33 5.68
CA GLY A 647 -7.65 0.42 6.78
C GLY A 647 -7.35 -0.18 8.15
N LEU A 648 -7.47 -1.50 8.28
CA LEU A 648 -7.45 -2.19 9.57
C LEU A 648 -6.17 -3.00 9.81
N GLY A 649 -5.30 -3.09 8.81
CA GLY A 649 -4.06 -3.85 8.90
C GLY A 649 -4.27 -5.36 8.87
N PHE A 650 -5.37 -5.84 8.24
CA PHE A 650 -5.54 -7.27 7.99
C PHE A 650 -4.31 -7.83 7.25
N PRO A 651 -3.76 -9.01 7.63
CA PRO A 651 -2.49 -9.48 7.09
C PRO A 651 -2.49 -9.59 5.54
N PRO A 652 -1.67 -8.80 4.82
CA PRO A 652 -1.69 -8.76 3.35
C PRO A 652 -1.41 -10.10 2.66
N PHE A 653 -0.49 -10.90 3.21
CA PHE A 653 -0.16 -12.23 2.68
C PHE A 653 -1.30 -13.25 2.81
N ARG A 654 -2.34 -12.94 3.61
CA ARG A 654 -3.58 -13.72 3.71
C ARG A 654 -4.69 -13.20 2.79
N GLY A 655 -4.46 -12.10 2.09
CA GLY A 655 -5.32 -11.61 1.00
C GLY A 655 -6.57 -10.83 1.40
N GLY A 656 -6.89 -10.74 2.69
CA GLY A 656 -8.10 -10.08 3.20
C GLY A 656 -9.12 -11.09 3.73
N PRO A 657 -10.22 -10.65 4.37
CA PRO A 657 -11.22 -11.54 4.95
C PRO A 657 -11.76 -12.60 3.99
N PHE A 658 -12.10 -12.24 2.75
CA PHE A 658 -12.72 -13.14 1.78
C PHE A 658 -11.71 -14.11 1.18
N ARG A 659 -10.51 -13.63 0.79
CA ARG A 659 -9.42 -14.53 0.38
C ARG A 659 -8.97 -15.46 1.50
N TYR A 660 -9.01 -15.00 2.75
CA TYR A 660 -8.69 -15.85 3.89
C TYR A 660 -9.70 -17.00 4.02
N ILE A 661 -11.01 -16.74 3.87
CA ILE A 661 -12.03 -17.81 3.79
C ILE A 661 -11.73 -18.75 2.63
N ASP A 662 -11.44 -18.23 1.43
CA ASP A 662 -11.17 -19.07 0.26
C ASP A 662 -9.91 -19.93 0.43
N SER A 663 -8.92 -19.43 1.17
CA SER A 663 -7.69 -20.18 1.52
C SER A 663 -7.94 -21.27 2.56
N LEU A 664 -8.86 -21.03 3.50
CA LEU A 664 -9.25 -22.00 4.52
C LEU A 664 -10.22 -23.05 3.96
N GLY A 665 -11.06 -22.64 3.01
CA GLY A 665 -12.24 -23.35 2.54
C GLY A 665 -13.50 -22.91 3.30
N ALA A 666 -14.56 -22.55 2.58
CA ALA A 666 -15.82 -22.08 3.18
C ALA A 666 -16.44 -23.09 4.16
N ALA A 667 -16.36 -24.40 3.85
CA ALA A 667 -16.83 -25.47 4.73
C ALA A 667 -16.04 -25.56 6.05
N GLU A 668 -14.72 -25.36 5.99
CA GLU A 668 -13.88 -25.37 7.19
C GLU A 668 -14.10 -24.10 8.03
N ALA A 669 -14.27 -22.94 7.40
CA ALA A 669 -14.64 -21.70 8.09
C ALA A 669 -15.97 -21.84 8.83
N LEU A 670 -16.99 -22.40 8.16
CA LEU A 670 -18.30 -22.69 8.74
C LEU A 670 -18.17 -23.61 9.96
N ARG A 671 -17.50 -24.76 9.80
CA ARG A 671 -17.31 -25.75 10.87
C ARG A 671 -16.66 -25.14 12.12
N ARG A 672 -15.65 -24.27 11.94
CA ARG A 672 -14.99 -23.59 13.07
C ARG A 672 -15.90 -22.58 13.75
N LEU A 673 -16.66 -21.80 12.99
CA LEU A 673 -17.63 -20.84 13.55
C LEU A 673 -18.73 -21.54 14.34
N GLU A 674 -19.27 -22.66 13.84
CA GLU A 674 -20.26 -23.46 14.55
C GLU A 674 -19.70 -24.04 15.85
N ALA A 675 -18.47 -24.57 15.84
CA ALA A 675 -17.80 -25.05 17.05
C ALA A 675 -17.58 -23.93 18.09
N LEU A 676 -17.23 -22.73 17.63
CA LEU A 676 -17.12 -21.54 18.48
C LEU A 676 -18.50 -21.07 18.98
N ALA A 677 -19.55 -21.20 18.19
CA ALA A 677 -20.90 -20.84 18.62
C ALA A 677 -21.38 -21.72 19.78
N VAL A 678 -21.08 -23.02 19.73
CA VAL A 678 -21.38 -23.97 20.81
C VAL A 678 -20.55 -23.69 22.06
N SER A 679 -19.24 -23.46 21.91
CA SER A 679 -18.32 -23.37 23.06
C SER A 679 -18.21 -21.97 23.67
N CYS A 680 -18.38 -20.93 22.88
CA CYS A 680 -18.21 -19.54 23.30
C CYS A 680 -19.51 -18.73 23.23
N GLY A 681 -20.54 -19.19 22.53
CA GLY A 681 -21.87 -18.57 22.51
C GLY A 681 -22.29 -18.00 21.14
N PRO A 682 -23.52 -17.49 21.03
CA PRO A 682 -24.21 -17.25 19.75
C PRO A 682 -23.56 -16.18 18.85
N ARG A 683 -22.66 -15.34 19.38
CA ARG A 683 -21.92 -14.33 18.60
C ARG A 683 -21.08 -14.90 17.46
N PHE A 684 -20.76 -16.18 17.50
CA PHE A 684 -20.04 -16.87 16.44
C PHE A 684 -20.96 -17.52 15.40
N HIS A 685 -22.29 -17.31 15.47
CA HIS A 685 -23.19 -17.83 14.44
C HIS A 685 -22.76 -17.36 13.04
N PRO A 686 -22.55 -18.30 12.10
CA PRO A 686 -22.05 -17.98 10.77
C PRO A 686 -23.08 -17.14 10.00
N ALA A 687 -22.59 -16.21 9.18
CA ALA A 687 -23.42 -15.48 8.24
C ALA A 687 -24.11 -16.47 7.28
N PRO A 688 -25.42 -16.31 6.98
CA PRO A 688 -26.14 -17.20 6.07
C PRO A 688 -25.43 -17.41 4.72
N MET A 689 -24.89 -16.34 4.14
CA MET A 689 -24.14 -16.40 2.88
C MET A 689 -22.90 -17.30 2.97
N LEU A 690 -22.23 -17.37 4.13
CA LEU A 690 -21.10 -18.28 4.32
C LEU A 690 -21.57 -19.74 4.32
N ALA A 691 -22.68 -20.02 5.02
CA ALA A 691 -23.28 -21.35 5.05
C ALA A 691 -23.75 -21.80 3.66
N ASP A 692 -24.38 -20.91 2.89
CA ASP A 692 -24.78 -21.19 1.51
C ASP A 692 -23.58 -21.51 0.61
N ARG A 693 -22.50 -20.74 0.71
CA ARG A 693 -21.26 -21.00 -0.05
C ARG A 693 -20.57 -22.30 0.33
N ALA A 694 -20.56 -22.63 1.62
CA ALA A 694 -20.04 -23.89 2.12
C ALA A 694 -20.83 -25.08 1.57
N ARG A 695 -22.17 -25.00 1.59
CA ARG A 695 -23.06 -26.02 1.02
C ARG A 695 -22.83 -26.20 -0.49
N ASP A 696 -22.68 -25.10 -1.21
CA ASP A 696 -22.54 -25.09 -2.66
C ASP A 696 -21.11 -25.37 -3.14
N GLY A 697 -20.12 -25.47 -2.24
CA GLY A 697 -18.70 -25.61 -2.60
C GLY A 697 -18.11 -24.39 -3.34
N LYS A 698 -18.70 -23.20 -3.17
CA LYS A 698 -18.33 -21.98 -3.91
C LYS A 698 -17.34 -21.10 -3.14
N LYS A 699 -16.39 -20.51 -3.86
CA LYS A 699 -15.46 -19.48 -3.36
C LYS A 699 -16.02 -18.07 -3.52
N PHE A 700 -15.55 -17.13 -2.70
CA PHE A 700 -15.87 -15.70 -2.86
C PHE A 700 -15.18 -15.10 -4.08
N TYR A 701 -13.95 -15.52 -4.35
CA TYR A 701 -13.27 -15.28 -5.62
C TYR A 701 -13.43 -16.52 -6.51
N PRO A 702 -14.12 -16.41 -7.67
CA PRO A 702 -14.13 -17.51 -8.63
C PRO A 702 -12.69 -17.83 -9.06
N CYS A 703 -12.36 -19.13 -9.21
CA CYS A 703 -11.16 -19.52 -9.95
C CYS A 703 -11.35 -18.95 -11.37
N SER A 704 -10.47 -18.03 -11.75
CA SER A 704 -10.62 -17.04 -12.83
C SER A 704 -11.16 -17.59 -14.15
N GLU A 705 -12.03 -16.80 -14.79
CA GLU A 705 -11.99 -16.59 -16.25
C GLU A 705 -10.78 -15.74 -16.64
#